data_AF-A0AAD0X6F2-F1
#
_entry.id   AF-A0AAD0X6F2-F1
#
_cell.length_a   1.000
_cell.length_b   1.000
_cell.length_c   1.000
_cell.angle_alpha   90.00
_cell.angle_beta   90.00
_cell.angle_gamma   90.00
#
_symmetry.space_group_name_H-M   'P 1'
#
loop_
_entity.id
_entity.type
_entity.pdbx_description
1 polymer ?
#
loop_
_entity_poly.entity_id
_entity_poly.type
_entity_poly.pdbx_seq_one_letter_code
_entity_poly.pdbx_strand_id
1 'polypeptide(L)'
;MQRPRRLIMAWIGLLVLLMSLLVVNGGAIYATTTTTATPIKFEEPSTELVVGQPFTLQLTVPGSHEHQVMVTIPEALTVDQTKTRQANRANLAELDFDADNRKLTLTPSDSTASTTFDLVLSASEAKTYKVTAKALITGPALATTTNSAVASSEKPTTHTMTAEPITFTVAAGSAVDSPPEEAGTESAREVSNDAESSQDPTTDDSSATAKQAATTKHDDNNATNKSSEQSSSTTATSDTTADNDIATSRTAQADSEAERTPKATKATATKAASDITTAAIVINPDGSTTVSTYDDLKSAYTNTAVTTIKLGANITHTSTSATELGTRTTSLTIDGQNHSLDLGIGNFTLGSTTTAQTMTVKNFSSIRGAIASGTSSGGAAGIIQSGTDGGANAGGARWTTTVTDLITTSDVYRLVNAPGNQVNVSGAVTATTVAENMITGGMTFAANSTYIGRKANSSAANKAFFNFTATSTVGTGDRKVTIGSAANVNLLGSASDATRGIFYDQYDAVTVGTNAILTAKMYGNVYRAETANTFTANAGSKVTFENLATTSSNALYYVTPLIPLGNNSTFTVTGGELYITSSGSAPIFGGYMSGLSVLLDSPKAYDIKNTDFAILVQTGSIVETTIKSFKITNSNLSMWSLSLLNLLSASVTYQGITAIEQNGVLITNSGSVLPGLLTFSAARRIANTLSLPTVQFSSPYTSDLNAQLVTNADKKVRVRVITGYTESNGTQTPIYAGTGTATVKLTDDQGATQSGTTDSSGYVNFTLDHFPTAGATMTAQATTTYTSDPVTITVQDKTPPTPVTVKDGKIVADQKAIASGSTTTAGNTLRYTVNGTSADDSNGNAITATAASDGSWSLAMPATKLKANDVIQIFAKDSAGNENPVTSTTYHDATFAAATQYTVAPAIGPTAPTEPEHPGTTNTSGSENTGTGNTGELRLDYAPSQFNFGSVTTSMQPKTYAAQTINGVAKQWLQVSDNRLSTHGWTVTARQNSPFTSTSGAQLTGAKLHLPAGQTYNERATGQLKSYAVDLTTAEQPVFAAPATADVGKDLSTNVWQPTQVQLTVPGNTAQAGQTYNTTVTWTLTANVTN
;
A
#
# COMPACT_ATOMS: atom_id res chain seq x y z
N MET A 1 28.35 74.70 32.25
CA MET A 1 28.84 74.35 30.91
C MET A 1 28.28 72.99 30.50
N GLN A 2 27.81 72.82 29.26
CA GLN A 2 27.32 71.56 28.71
C GLN A 2 27.53 71.56 27.18
N ARG A 3 28.03 70.46 26.60
CA ARG A 3 27.64 69.84 25.30
C ARG A 3 28.54 68.61 25.01
N PRO A 4 28.18 67.68 24.09
CA PRO A 4 28.28 66.25 24.43
C PRO A 4 29.01 65.35 23.42
N ARG A 5 29.37 64.14 23.88
CA ARG A 5 29.64 62.99 22.99
C ARG A 5 28.31 62.37 22.54
N ARG A 6 27.79 62.77 21.36
CA ARG A 6 26.59 62.16 20.75
C ARG A 6 26.57 62.04 19.22
N LEU A 7 27.69 62.32 18.53
CA LEU A 7 27.73 62.38 17.05
C LEU A 7 28.22 61.11 16.32
N ILE A 8 29.11 60.31 16.93
CA ILE A 8 29.89 59.30 16.18
C ILE A 8 29.05 58.07 15.77
N MET A 9 28.12 57.60 16.61
CA MET A 9 27.22 56.49 16.23
C MET A 9 26.15 56.89 15.20
N ALA A 10 25.77 58.17 15.11
CA ALA A 10 24.73 58.62 14.18
C ALA A 10 25.21 58.59 12.71
N TRP A 11 26.49 58.91 12.47
CA TRP A 11 27.05 58.96 11.12
C TRP A 11 27.22 57.57 10.48
N ILE A 12 27.57 56.55 11.26
CA ILE A 12 27.72 55.18 10.73
C ILE A 12 26.35 54.60 10.35
N GLY A 13 25.32 54.81 11.16
CA GLY A 13 23.95 54.39 10.84
C GLY A 13 23.39 55.10 9.60
N LEU A 14 23.67 56.39 9.42
CA LEU A 14 23.19 57.16 8.27
C LEU A 14 23.88 56.74 6.95
N LEU A 15 25.16 56.38 6.99
CA LEU A 15 25.90 55.97 5.80
C LEU A 15 25.40 54.62 5.23
N VAL A 16 25.04 53.68 6.11
CA VAL A 16 24.42 52.40 5.72
C VAL A 16 23.03 52.63 5.11
N LEU A 17 22.25 53.57 5.67
CA LEU A 17 20.90 53.90 5.17
C LEU A 17 20.91 54.61 3.80
N LEU A 18 21.97 55.36 3.48
CA LEU A 18 22.14 56.04 2.18
C LEU A 18 22.67 55.11 1.08
N MET A 19 23.51 54.12 1.41
CA MET A 19 23.97 53.10 0.45
C MET A 19 22.84 52.19 -0.07
N SER A 20 21.74 52.07 0.68
CA SER A 20 20.57 51.25 0.30
C SER A 20 19.53 51.96 -0.60
N LEU A 21 19.80 53.18 -1.09
CA LEU A 21 18.80 54.00 -1.81
C LEU A 21 19.10 54.28 -3.30
N LEU A 22 20.14 53.67 -3.89
CA LEU A 22 20.65 54.11 -5.20
C LEU A 22 20.98 52.99 -6.22
N VAL A 23 20.05 52.06 -6.46
CA VAL A 23 19.99 51.33 -7.74
C VAL A 23 18.55 51.31 -8.26
N VAL A 24 18.29 52.10 -9.31
CA VAL A 24 17.06 52.09 -10.10
C VAL A 24 17.45 52.19 -11.58
N ASN A 25 16.72 51.47 -12.43
CA ASN A 25 16.89 51.33 -13.88
C ASN A 25 18.13 50.55 -14.35
N GLY A 26 17.86 49.49 -15.12
CA GLY A 26 18.84 48.57 -15.70
C GLY A 26 18.15 47.44 -16.47
N GLY A 27 17.09 47.76 -17.21
CA GLY A 27 16.28 46.76 -17.90
C GLY A 27 17.00 46.19 -19.13
N ALA A 28 17.31 44.89 -19.09
CA ALA A 28 17.83 44.14 -20.23
C ALA A 28 16.93 42.92 -20.49
N ILE A 29 16.25 42.91 -21.63
CA ILE A 29 15.42 41.77 -22.06
C ILE A 29 16.36 40.72 -22.66
N TYR A 30 16.75 39.73 -21.86
CA TYR A 30 17.42 38.53 -22.37
C TYR A 30 16.38 37.44 -22.65
N ALA A 31 16.11 37.20 -23.93
CA ALA A 31 15.34 36.05 -24.37
C ALA A 31 16.21 34.79 -24.24
N THR A 32 15.98 34.00 -23.19
CA THR A 32 16.63 32.70 -23.01
C THR A 32 16.06 31.68 -24.00
N THR A 33 16.79 31.45 -25.08
CA THR A 33 16.54 30.34 -26.01
C THR A 33 16.64 29.01 -25.26
N THR A 34 15.57 28.24 -25.22
CA THR A 34 15.54 26.91 -24.60
C THR A 34 16.33 25.90 -25.44
N THR A 35 17.63 25.79 -25.19
CA THR A 35 18.44 24.66 -25.64
C THR A 35 18.08 23.44 -24.80
N THR A 36 17.17 22.61 -25.29
CA THR A 36 16.89 21.29 -24.73
C THR A 36 18.13 20.41 -24.87
N ALA A 37 18.84 20.16 -23.77
CA ALA A 37 19.91 19.17 -23.76
C ALA A 37 19.32 17.79 -24.06
N THR A 38 19.84 17.11 -25.09
CA THR A 38 19.48 15.72 -25.39
C THR A 38 19.93 14.82 -24.24
N PRO A 39 19.09 13.86 -23.79
CA PRO A 39 19.49 12.93 -22.73
C PRO A 39 20.53 11.93 -23.24
N ILE A 40 21.31 11.38 -22.30
CA ILE A 40 22.15 10.20 -22.51
C ILE A 40 21.23 9.04 -22.91
N LYS A 41 21.61 8.25 -23.93
CA LYS A 41 20.74 7.23 -24.50
C LYS A 41 21.53 5.97 -24.89
N PHE A 42 21.01 4.80 -24.55
CA PHE A 42 21.48 3.54 -25.14
C PHE A 42 20.83 3.29 -26.51
N GLU A 43 21.50 2.53 -27.37
CA GLU A 43 20.93 2.01 -28.62
C GLU A 43 20.78 0.49 -28.55
N GLU A 44 19.78 -0.05 -29.26
CA GLU A 44 19.45 -1.49 -29.19
C GLU A 44 20.54 -2.34 -29.86
N PRO A 45 20.96 -3.47 -29.25
CA PRO A 45 21.90 -4.39 -29.87
C PRO A 45 21.37 -4.88 -31.23
N SER A 46 22.18 -4.74 -32.27
CA SER A 46 21.76 -4.89 -33.67
C SER A 46 21.66 -6.34 -34.18
N THR A 47 21.85 -7.33 -33.30
CA THR A 47 21.85 -8.76 -33.61
C THR A 47 21.20 -9.59 -32.50
N GLU A 48 20.78 -10.81 -32.84
CA GLU A 48 20.28 -11.78 -31.86
C GLU A 48 21.40 -12.21 -30.91
N LEU A 49 21.17 -12.02 -29.60
CA LEU A 49 22.19 -12.21 -28.56
C LEU A 49 22.17 -13.64 -28.02
N VAL A 50 23.34 -14.25 -27.88
CA VAL A 50 23.50 -15.66 -27.49
C VAL A 50 24.49 -15.79 -26.32
N VAL A 51 24.18 -16.66 -25.36
CA VAL A 51 25.07 -16.96 -24.22
C VAL A 51 26.48 -17.34 -24.69
N GLY A 52 27.49 -16.77 -24.01
CA GLY A 52 28.91 -16.98 -24.32
C GLY A 52 29.46 -16.16 -25.48
N GLN A 53 28.62 -15.61 -26.37
CA GLN A 53 29.07 -14.74 -27.46
C GLN A 53 29.26 -13.29 -26.98
N PRO A 54 30.31 -12.59 -27.44
CA PRO A 54 30.47 -11.16 -27.19
C PRO A 54 29.58 -10.32 -28.11
N PHE A 55 29.00 -9.25 -27.58
CA PHE A 55 28.17 -8.29 -28.30
C PHE A 55 28.49 -6.86 -27.89
N THR A 56 28.11 -5.89 -28.71
CA THR A 56 28.28 -4.46 -28.42
C THR A 56 26.95 -3.85 -27.99
N LEU A 57 26.96 -3.10 -26.89
CA LEU A 57 25.87 -2.23 -26.46
C LEU A 57 26.34 -0.77 -26.58
N GLN A 58 25.68 0.02 -27.43
CA GLN A 58 26.10 1.40 -27.67
C GLN A 58 25.46 2.38 -26.68
N LEU A 59 26.23 3.36 -26.20
CA LEU A 59 25.82 4.39 -25.25
C LEU A 59 26.19 5.77 -25.79
N THR A 60 25.20 6.49 -26.32
CA THR A 60 25.34 7.85 -26.87
C THR A 60 25.22 8.90 -25.74
N VAL A 61 26.24 9.74 -25.63
CA VAL A 61 26.42 10.78 -24.60
C VAL A 61 26.37 12.16 -25.29
N PRO A 62 25.59 13.13 -24.80
CA PRO A 62 25.47 14.45 -25.40
C PRO A 62 26.76 15.28 -25.24
N GLY A 63 26.94 16.28 -26.10
CA GLY A 63 28.03 17.26 -25.97
C GLY A 63 27.72 18.28 -24.88
N SER A 64 28.03 17.95 -23.64
CA SER A 64 27.96 18.84 -22.47
C SER A 64 29.12 18.50 -21.51
N HIS A 65 29.52 19.40 -20.61
CA HIS A 65 30.75 19.33 -19.79
C HIS A 65 30.78 18.13 -18.81
N GLU A 66 30.93 16.93 -19.37
CA GLU A 66 30.75 15.64 -18.72
C GLU A 66 32.09 14.95 -18.51
N HIS A 67 32.41 14.66 -17.24
CA HIS A 67 33.74 14.18 -16.86
C HIS A 67 33.78 12.69 -16.48
N GLN A 68 32.64 12.07 -16.15
CA GLN A 68 32.55 10.61 -15.94
C GLN A 68 31.15 10.10 -16.29
N VAL A 69 31.07 9.01 -17.05
CA VAL A 69 29.83 8.27 -17.35
C VAL A 69 29.91 6.88 -16.69
N MET A 70 28.98 6.59 -15.79
CA MET A 70 28.95 5.39 -14.96
C MET A 70 27.83 4.46 -15.42
N VAL A 71 28.17 3.22 -15.79
CA VAL A 71 27.21 2.20 -16.23
C VAL A 71 27.14 1.05 -15.22
N THR A 72 25.94 0.65 -14.80
CA THR A 72 25.73 -0.50 -13.91
C THR A 72 25.53 -1.77 -14.74
N ILE A 73 26.35 -2.78 -14.50
CA ILE A 73 26.43 -4.01 -15.30
C ILE A 73 25.91 -5.21 -14.50
N PRO A 74 24.72 -5.75 -14.79
CA PRO A 74 24.16 -6.93 -14.13
C PRO A 74 25.16 -8.09 -13.96
N GLU A 75 25.05 -8.81 -12.85
CA GLU A 75 26.01 -9.83 -12.39
C GLU A 75 26.39 -10.86 -13.47
N ALA A 76 25.40 -11.39 -14.20
CA ALA A 76 25.57 -12.38 -15.25
C ALA A 76 25.93 -11.80 -16.64
N LEU A 77 26.49 -10.59 -16.68
CA LEU A 77 27.20 -10.03 -17.85
C LEU A 77 28.68 -9.83 -17.48
N THR A 78 29.57 -9.96 -18.44
CA THR A 78 31.01 -9.68 -18.29
C THR A 78 31.41 -8.56 -19.24
N VAL A 79 32.17 -7.58 -18.77
CA VAL A 79 32.72 -6.51 -19.62
C VAL A 79 34.08 -6.94 -20.16
N ASP A 80 34.21 -7.01 -21.48
CA ASP A 80 35.51 -7.11 -22.14
C ASP A 80 36.14 -5.72 -22.17
N GLN A 81 36.84 -5.36 -21.09
CA GLN A 81 37.50 -4.05 -20.96
C GLN A 81 38.53 -3.80 -22.08
N THR A 82 39.18 -4.85 -22.58
CA THR A 82 40.20 -4.73 -23.64
C THR A 82 39.56 -4.35 -24.96
N LYS A 83 38.52 -5.09 -25.40
CA LYS A 83 37.78 -4.76 -26.63
C LYS A 83 36.99 -3.45 -26.50
N THR A 84 36.40 -3.17 -25.33
CA THR A 84 35.74 -1.89 -25.04
C THR A 84 36.72 -0.72 -25.17
N ARG A 85 37.93 -0.81 -24.61
CA ARG A 85 38.96 0.24 -24.76
C ARG A 85 39.48 0.34 -26.20
N GLN A 86 39.56 -0.77 -26.92
CA GLN A 86 40.00 -0.80 -28.32
C GLN A 86 38.97 -0.15 -29.27
N ALA A 87 37.68 -0.46 -29.12
CA ALA A 87 36.61 0.12 -29.93
C ALA A 87 36.51 1.64 -29.75
N ASN A 88 36.70 2.13 -28.53
CA ASN A 88 36.53 3.54 -28.17
C ASN A 88 37.83 4.37 -28.18
N ARG A 89 38.94 3.84 -28.73
CA ARG A 89 40.30 4.41 -28.59
C ARG A 89 40.43 5.90 -28.96
N ALA A 90 39.60 6.41 -29.88
CA ALA A 90 39.62 7.81 -30.28
C ALA A 90 39.04 8.77 -29.23
N ASN A 91 38.02 8.34 -28.47
CA ASN A 91 37.13 9.23 -27.70
C ASN A 91 37.08 8.91 -26.19
N LEU A 92 37.84 7.92 -25.72
CA LEU A 92 37.83 7.45 -24.34
C LEU A 92 39.21 7.55 -23.69
N ALA A 93 39.36 8.45 -22.71
CA ALA A 93 40.61 8.68 -21.99
C ALA A 93 40.83 7.64 -20.88
N GLU A 94 39.76 7.20 -20.22
CA GLU A 94 39.82 6.21 -19.13
C GLU A 94 38.66 5.22 -19.23
N LEU A 95 38.94 3.97 -18.87
CA LEU A 95 37.99 2.89 -18.69
C LEU A 95 38.41 2.12 -17.45
N ASP A 96 37.47 1.86 -16.55
CA ASP A 96 37.67 1.07 -15.33
C ASP A 96 36.40 0.26 -15.03
N PHE A 97 36.53 -0.95 -14.48
CA PHE A 97 35.39 -1.77 -14.07
C PHE A 97 35.54 -2.26 -12.63
N ASP A 98 34.82 -1.59 -11.74
CA ASP A 98 34.62 -1.99 -10.35
C ASP A 98 33.76 -3.26 -10.33
N ALA A 99 34.40 -4.40 -10.10
CA ALA A 99 33.75 -5.72 -10.09
C ALA A 99 32.89 -5.95 -8.83
N ASP A 100 33.22 -5.32 -7.70
CA ASP A 100 32.50 -5.48 -6.44
C ASP A 100 31.20 -4.68 -6.44
N ASN A 101 31.23 -3.44 -6.95
CA ASN A 101 30.06 -2.58 -7.13
C ASN A 101 29.43 -2.69 -8.52
N ARG A 102 29.90 -3.63 -9.36
CA ARG A 102 29.35 -3.99 -10.68
C ARG A 102 29.17 -2.79 -11.63
N LYS A 103 30.20 -1.95 -11.73
CA LYS A 103 30.10 -0.59 -12.25
C LYS A 103 31.25 -0.21 -13.20
N LEU A 104 30.91 0.18 -14.42
CA LEU A 104 31.84 0.62 -15.46
C LEU A 104 32.04 2.14 -15.43
N THR A 105 33.26 2.53 -15.06
CA THR A 105 33.95 3.82 -15.23
C THR A 105 34.21 4.23 -16.69
N LEU A 106 33.54 5.19 -17.32
CA LEU A 106 33.95 5.78 -18.61
C LEU A 106 34.35 7.25 -18.43
N THR A 107 35.50 7.68 -18.96
CA THR A 107 35.93 9.09 -18.99
C THR A 107 36.17 9.52 -20.44
N PRO A 108 35.33 10.43 -21.01
CA PRO A 108 35.52 10.94 -22.38
C PRO A 108 36.86 11.67 -22.58
N SER A 109 37.44 11.57 -23.78
CA SER A 109 38.65 12.33 -24.18
C SER A 109 38.35 13.80 -24.45
N ASP A 110 37.16 14.11 -24.97
CA ASP A 110 36.62 15.46 -25.12
C ASP A 110 35.22 15.49 -24.50
N SER A 111 34.99 16.45 -23.60
CA SER A 111 33.73 16.67 -22.86
C SER A 111 32.90 17.81 -23.46
N THR A 112 33.14 18.18 -24.72
CA THR A 112 32.39 19.21 -25.45
C THR A 112 31.68 18.66 -26.69
N ALA A 113 32.13 17.51 -27.22
CA ALA A 113 31.52 16.82 -28.36
C ALA A 113 30.61 15.67 -27.92
N SER A 114 29.49 15.48 -28.63
CA SER A 114 28.63 14.30 -28.41
C SER A 114 29.34 13.05 -28.91
N THR A 115 29.37 12.01 -28.07
CA THR A 115 30.20 10.82 -28.24
C THR A 115 29.37 9.56 -28.00
N THR A 116 29.47 8.57 -28.87
CA THR A 116 28.90 7.23 -28.65
C THR A 116 30.00 6.28 -28.18
N PHE A 117 29.72 5.50 -27.14
CA PHE A 117 30.63 4.50 -26.58
C PHE A 117 30.13 3.07 -26.83
N ASP A 118 30.99 2.25 -27.43
CA ASP A 118 30.76 0.83 -27.71
C ASP A 118 31.16 -0.03 -26.50
N LEU A 119 30.18 -0.51 -25.73
CA LEU A 119 30.43 -1.39 -24.57
C LEU A 119 30.43 -2.85 -25.03
N VAL A 120 31.60 -3.50 -24.98
CA VAL A 120 31.73 -4.91 -25.40
C VAL A 120 31.47 -5.81 -24.20
N LEU A 121 30.36 -6.55 -24.26
CA LEU A 121 29.81 -7.37 -23.19
C LEU A 121 29.68 -8.83 -23.65
N SER A 122 29.67 -9.78 -22.73
CA SER A 122 29.20 -11.15 -22.96
C SER A 122 28.29 -11.61 -21.83
N ALA A 123 27.39 -12.56 -22.09
CA ALA A 123 26.39 -13.04 -21.14
C ALA A 123 26.63 -14.49 -20.74
N SER A 124 26.51 -14.80 -19.45
CA SER A 124 26.66 -16.16 -18.91
C SER A 124 25.34 -16.93 -18.77
N GLU A 125 24.19 -16.27 -18.92
CA GLU A 125 22.86 -16.86 -18.75
C GLU A 125 21.88 -16.42 -19.84
N ALA A 126 20.94 -17.29 -20.19
CA ALA A 126 19.89 -16.99 -21.15
C ALA A 126 18.70 -16.33 -20.45
N LYS A 127 18.73 -14.99 -20.34
CA LYS A 127 17.67 -14.20 -19.69
C LYS A 127 17.56 -12.78 -20.27
N THR A 128 16.53 -12.06 -19.83
CA THR A 128 16.37 -10.63 -20.08
C THR A 128 17.21 -9.83 -19.08
N TYR A 129 18.05 -8.93 -19.60
CA TYR A 129 18.96 -8.06 -18.85
C TYR A 129 18.51 -6.61 -18.93
N LYS A 130 18.79 -5.83 -17.88
CA LYS A 130 18.49 -4.39 -17.79
C LYS A 130 19.76 -3.63 -17.41
N VAL A 131 20.15 -2.64 -18.20
CA VAL A 131 21.37 -1.85 -18.02
C VAL A 131 21.02 -0.37 -17.83
N THR A 132 21.75 0.32 -16.95
CA THR A 132 21.50 1.74 -16.61
C THR A 132 22.79 2.55 -16.62
N ALA A 133 22.75 3.76 -17.18
CA ALA A 133 23.87 4.70 -17.18
C ALA A 133 23.51 6.05 -16.55
N LYS A 134 24.53 6.74 -16.04
CA LYS A 134 24.45 8.13 -15.56
C LYS A 134 25.75 8.89 -15.85
N ALA A 135 25.69 10.17 -16.18
CA ALA A 135 26.87 11.02 -16.34
C ALA A 135 26.95 12.10 -15.26
N LEU A 136 28.18 12.44 -14.86
CA LEU A 136 28.52 13.54 -13.97
C LEU A 136 28.90 14.77 -14.80
N ILE A 137 28.10 15.83 -14.67
CA ILE A 137 28.23 17.07 -15.45
C ILE A 137 28.78 18.17 -14.56
N THR A 138 29.87 18.82 -14.97
CA THR A 138 30.52 19.91 -14.23
C THR A 138 30.04 21.26 -14.78
N GLY A 139 29.13 21.90 -14.08
CA GLY A 139 28.66 23.24 -14.42
C GLY A 139 29.64 24.33 -13.99
N PRO A 140 29.70 25.47 -14.70
CA PRO A 140 30.33 26.68 -14.18
C PRO A 140 29.62 27.11 -12.88
N ALA A 141 30.34 27.78 -11.98
CA ALA A 141 29.75 28.31 -10.76
C ALA A 141 28.59 29.26 -11.07
N LEU A 142 27.52 29.23 -10.25
CA LEU A 142 26.39 30.14 -10.40
C LEU A 142 26.88 31.57 -10.15
N ALA A 143 27.00 32.36 -11.23
CA ALA A 143 27.54 33.72 -11.15
C ALA A 143 26.73 34.61 -10.19
N THR A 144 27.24 34.81 -8.97
CA THR A 144 26.65 35.69 -7.99
C THR A 144 26.69 37.12 -8.49
N THR A 145 25.53 37.80 -8.54
CA THR A 145 25.42 39.17 -9.05
C THR A 145 25.93 40.20 -8.03
N THR A 146 27.24 40.21 -7.80
CA THR A 146 27.93 41.19 -6.95
C THR A 146 29.00 41.92 -7.74
N ASN A 147 28.75 43.20 -8.06
CA ASN A 147 29.77 44.10 -8.61
C ASN A 147 30.83 44.41 -7.53
N SER A 148 31.86 43.56 -7.43
CA SER A 148 33.06 43.81 -6.62
C SER A 148 34.22 42.97 -7.15
N ALA A 149 35.27 43.64 -7.63
CA ALA A 149 36.45 42.98 -8.19
C ALA A 149 37.40 42.49 -7.08
N VAL A 150 37.08 41.31 -6.52
CA VAL A 150 38.00 40.52 -5.68
C VAL A 150 37.94 39.08 -6.16
N ALA A 151 39.08 38.53 -6.57
CA ALA A 151 39.14 37.14 -7.03
C ALA A 151 38.96 36.18 -5.85
N SER A 152 37.89 35.37 -5.89
CA SER A 152 37.72 34.21 -5.02
C SER A 152 37.47 32.98 -5.88
N SER A 153 38.15 31.88 -5.55
CA SER A 153 38.14 30.65 -6.35
C SER A 153 36.97 29.75 -5.93
N GLU A 154 35.78 30.01 -6.47
CA GLU A 154 34.66 29.07 -6.32
C GLU A 154 34.93 27.77 -7.08
N LYS A 155 34.57 26.65 -6.48
CA LYS A 155 34.78 25.31 -7.04
C LYS A 155 33.57 24.95 -7.93
N PRO A 156 33.77 24.32 -9.11
CA PRO A 156 32.67 23.88 -9.96
C PRO A 156 31.68 22.96 -9.23
N THR A 157 30.42 22.99 -9.67
CA THR A 157 29.35 22.14 -9.10
C THR A 157 29.01 20.99 -10.04
N THR A 158 28.81 19.80 -9.48
CA THR A 158 28.58 18.57 -10.25
C THR A 158 27.11 18.16 -10.18
N HIS A 159 26.47 18.09 -11.34
CA HIS A 159 25.13 17.56 -11.55
C HIS A 159 25.19 16.11 -12.03
N THR A 160 24.05 15.43 -12.11
CA THR A 160 23.97 14.07 -12.66
C THR A 160 22.79 13.93 -13.60
N MET A 161 23.04 13.56 -14.85
CA MET A 161 22.02 13.10 -15.79
C MET A 161 21.97 11.57 -15.80
N THR A 162 20.81 11.00 -16.09
CA THR A 162 20.56 9.55 -16.16
C THR A 162 20.02 9.20 -17.54
N ALA A 163 20.44 8.04 -18.07
CA ALA A 163 19.86 7.47 -19.27
C ALA A 163 18.58 6.69 -18.92
N GLU A 164 17.64 6.59 -19.86
CA GLU A 164 16.56 5.61 -19.73
C GLU A 164 17.15 4.18 -19.71
N PRO A 165 16.68 3.29 -18.82
CA PRO A 165 17.22 1.93 -18.74
C PRO A 165 16.93 1.11 -20.00
N ILE A 166 17.96 0.62 -20.67
CA ILE A 166 17.78 -0.33 -21.78
C ILE A 166 17.56 -1.74 -21.26
N THR A 167 16.73 -2.50 -21.98
CA THR A 167 16.39 -3.89 -21.66
C THR A 167 16.52 -4.73 -22.92
N PHE A 168 17.26 -5.84 -22.86
CA PHE A 168 17.49 -6.76 -23.99
C PHE A 168 17.51 -8.21 -23.51
N THR A 169 17.29 -9.18 -24.41
CA THR A 169 17.22 -10.61 -24.06
C THR A 169 18.31 -11.41 -24.76
N VAL A 170 18.91 -12.35 -24.02
CA VAL A 170 19.93 -13.29 -24.51
C VAL A 170 19.34 -14.69 -24.57
N ALA A 171 19.49 -15.36 -25.70
CA ALA A 171 19.04 -16.72 -25.94
C ALA A 171 20.11 -17.77 -25.57
N ALA A 172 19.68 -19.00 -25.28
CA ALA A 172 20.58 -20.14 -25.14
C ALA A 172 21.08 -20.58 -26.53
N GLY A 173 22.40 -20.80 -26.66
CA GLY A 173 22.99 -21.21 -27.94
C GLY A 173 22.57 -22.61 -28.38
N SER A 174 22.28 -22.77 -29.67
CA SER A 174 22.06 -24.08 -30.28
C SER A 174 23.38 -24.79 -30.55
N ALA A 175 23.49 -26.07 -30.17
CA ALA A 175 24.67 -26.88 -30.43
C ALA A 175 24.78 -27.23 -31.93
N VAL A 176 26.01 -27.26 -32.44
CA VAL A 176 26.36 -27.70 -33.80
C VAL A 176 27.47 -28.77 -33.70
N ASP A 177 27.53 -29.64 -34.71
CA ASP A 177 28.25 -30.93 -34.69
C ASP A 177 29.79 -30.83 -34.93
N SER A 178 30.44 -31.98 -35.09
CA SER A 178 31.77 -32.30 -34.55
C SER A 178 32.97 -32.14 -35.55
N PRO A 179 34.14 -32.85 -35.45
CA PRO A 179 35.46 -32.21 -35.36
C PRO A 179 36.38 -32.42 -36.59
N PRO A 180 37.60 -31.83 -36.56
CA PRO A 180 38.83 -32.61 -36.31
C PRO A 180 39.87 -31.82 -35.46
N GLU A 181 41.06 -32.26 -35.05
CA GLU A 181 41.76 -33.53 -34.79
C GLU A 181 43.27 -33.14 -34.65
N GLU A 182 44.00 -33.67 -33.65
CA GLU A 182 45.46 -33.47 -33.41
C GLU A 182 46.01 -32.03 -33.19
N ALA A 183 47.12 -31.78 -32.48
CA ALA A 183 47.88 -32.56 -31.49
C ALA A 183 48.79 -31.61 -30.65
N GLY A 184 49.29 -32.05 -29.49
CA GLY A 184 50.48 -31.45 -28.85
C GLY A 184 50.38 -31.02 -27.37
N THR A 185 51.04 -31.80 -26.52
CA THR A 185 51.95 -31.42 -25.40
C THR A 185 52.38 -29.94 -25.29
N GLU A 186 52.72 -29.35 -24.11
CA GLU A 186 53.10 -29.96 -22.81
C GLU A 186 53.00 -28.99 -21.60
N SER A 187 53.11 -29.57 -20.39
CA SER A 187 53.74 -29.07 -19.14
C SER A 187 53.87 -27.56 -18.80
N ALA A 188 53.09 -27.13 -17.80
CA ALA A 188 53.50 -26.54 -16.51
C ALA A 188 54.41 -25.26 -16.37
N ARG A 189 54.26 -24.64 -15.17
CA ARG A 189 55.13 -23.66 -14.45
C ARG A 189 55.05 -22.15 -14.78
N GLU A 190 54.43 -21.44 -13.82
CA GLU A 190 55.06 -20.44 -12.91
C GLU A 190 55.70 -19.12 -13.42
N VAL A 191 55.46 -18.06 -12.62
CA VAL A 191 56.34 -16.89 -12.36
C VAL A 191 56.42 -15.81 -13.46
N SER A 192 55.40 -14.93 -13.44
CA SER A 192 55.47 -13.49 -13.10
C SER A 192 56.45 -12.50 -13.77
N ASN A 193 56.01 -11.23 -13.86
CA ASN A 193 56.80 -10.00 -14.08
C ASN A 193 57.37 -9.81 -15.51
N ASP A 194 57.56 -8.61 -16.06
CA ASP A 194 57.05 -7.26 -15.67
C ASP A 194 57.14 -6.29 -16.86
N ALA A 195 56.56 -5.09 -16.68
CA ALA A 195 56.93 -3.81 -17.30
C ALA A 195 56.85 -3.61 -18.85
N GLU A 196 56.05 -2.60 -19.21
CA GLU A 196 56.37 -1.47 -20.10
C GLU A 196 57.28 -1.66 -21.35
N SER A 197 56.82 -1.18 -22.51
CA SER A 197 57.28 0.14 -23.01
C SER A 197 56.63 0.59 -24.35
N SER A 198 55.86 1.67 -24.27
CA SER A 198 55.89 2.86 -25.18
C SER A 198 55.58 2.78 -26.69
N GLN A 199 55.35 3.99 -27.24
CA GLN A 199 55.44 4.43 -28.65
C GLN A 199 54.30 4.08 -29.64
N ASP A 200 53.28 4.95 -29.58
CA ASP A 200 52.71 5.70 -30.75
C ASP A 200 53.86 6.28 -31.66
N PRO A 201 53.68 6.65 -32.95
CA PRO A 201 52.52 7.42 -33.45
C PRO A 201 52.09 7.23 -34.94
N THR A 202 51.20 8.13 -35.42
CA THR A 202 50.90 8.51 -36.84
C THR A 202 50.10 7.48 -37.70
N THR A 203 49.25 7.85 -38.68
CA THR A 203 48.73 9.15 -39.21
C THR A 203 47.47 8.95 -40.09
N ASP A 204 46.72 10.03 -40.31
CA ASP A 204 46.03 10.47 -41.55
C ASP A 204 45.01 9.59 -42.32
N ASP A 205 43.75 10.04 -42.22
CA ASP A 205 43.03 10.86 -43.24
C ASP A 205 42.16 10.25 -44.37
N SER A 206 40.92 10.76 -44.39
CA SER A 206 40.04 11.12 -45.51
C SER A 206 39.35 10.14 -46.49
N SER A 207 38.12 10.57 -46.80
CA SER A 207 37.38 10.46 -48.09
C SER A 207 36.59 9.17 -48.40
N ALA A 208 35.50 9.19 -49.20
CA ALA A 208 34.51 10.24 -49.49
C ALA A 208 33.33 9.67 -50.35
N THR A 209 32.27 10.49 -50.51
CA THR A 209 31.33 10.51 -51.67
C THR A 209 30.11 9.58 -51.65
N ALA A 210 28.93 10.19 -51.81
CA ALA A 210 27.60 9.57 -51.89
C ALA A 210 27.15 9.24 -53.32
N LYS A 211 25.99 8.55 -53.48
CA LYS A 211 25.02 8.88 -54.54
C LYS A 211 23.57 8.39 -54.33
N GLN A 212 22.69 8.90 -55.21
CA GLN A 212 21.23 8.99 -55.07
C GLN A 212 20.41 7.77 -55.56
N ALA A 213 19.31 7.52 -54.84
CA ALA A 213 17.91 7.35 -55.30
C ALA A 213 17.51 6.55 -56.56
N ALA A 214 16.44 5.76 -56.41
CA ALA A 214 15.39 5.54 -57.41
C ALA A 214 14.03 5.20 -56.72
N THR A 215 12.91 5.28 -57.45
CA THR A 215 11.53 4.97 -56.99
C THR A 215 10.89 3.89 -57.87
N THR A 216 9.73 3.32 -57.48
CA THR A 216 8.49 3.15 -58.32
C THR A 216 7.38 2.38 -57.54
N LYS A 217 6.14 2.35 -58.08
CA LYS A 217 4.84 1.93 -57.50
C LYS A 217 4.42 0.46 -57.70
N HIS A 218 3.20 0.16 -57.20
CA HIS A 218 2.15 -0.79 -57.66
C HIS A 218 2.02 -2.13 -56.87
N ASP A 219 0.82 -2.68 -56.60
CA ASP A 219 -0.55 -2.10 -56.47
C ASP A 219 -1.56 -3.11 -55.83
N ASP A 220 -2.76 -2.60 -55.49
CA ASP A 220 -4.09 -3.23 -55.62
C ASP A 220 -4.72 -4.25 -54.62
N ASN A 221 -5.99 -3.91 -54.27
CA ASN A 221 -7.17 -4.74 -53.95
C ASN A 221 -7.23 -5.58 -52.65
N ASN A 222 -8.36 -5.88 -51.97
CA ASN A 222 -9.81 -5.52 -51.90
C ASN A 222 -10.41 -6.64 -50.94
N ALA A 223 -11.55 -6.60 -50.25
CA ALA A 223 -12.77 -5.79 -50.31
C ALA A 223 -13.66 -5.90 -49.05
N THR A 224 -14.58 -4.93 -48.87
CA THR A 224 -15.91 -5.02 -48.18
C THR A 224 -16.00 -5.35 -46.66
N ASN A 225 -16.99 -4.88 -45.88
CA ASN A 225 -18.14 -3.96 -46.08
C ASN A 225 -18.52 -3.30 -44.71
N LYS A 226 -18.88 -2.01 -44.63
CA LYS A 226 -20.26 -1.42 -44.55
C LYS A 226 -21.16 -1.89 -43.39
N SER A 227 -22.01 -1.07 -42.77
CA SER A 227 -22.38 0.38 -42.88
C SER A 227 -23.12 0.82 -41.59
N SER A 228 -23.67 2.02 -41.33
CA SER A 228 -24.17 3.15 -42.14
C SER A 228 -24.24 4.44 -41.28
N GLU A 229 -23.68 5.60 -41.69
CA GLU A 229 -24.40 6.80 -42.26
C GLU A 229 -25.03 7.74 -41.18
N GLN A 230 -25.08 9.08 -41.28
CA GLN A 230 -24.55 10.13 -42.20
C GLN A 230 -24.39 11.43 -41.35
N SER A 231 -23.37 12.31 -41.49
CA SER A 231 -23.10 13.33 -42.54
C SER A 231 -24.25 14.30 -42.87
N SER A 232 -24.06 15.60 -43.13
CA SER A 232 -22.86 16.47 -43.13
C SER A 232 -23.28 17.98 -43.14
N SER A 233 -22.42 18.93 -43.54
CA SER A 233 -22.55 20.37 -43.24
C SER A 233 -22.74 21.33 -44.46
N THR A 234 -23.10 22.59 -44.14
CA THR A 234 -22.74 23.87 -44.81
C THR A 234 -23.25 24.24 -46.23
N THR A 235 -24.07 25.31 -46.29
CA THR A 235 -24.05 26.52 -47.20
C THR A 235 -24.04 26.35 -48.76
N ALA A 236 -24.55 27.25 -49.62
CA ALA A 236 -25.05 28.64 -49.51
C ALA A 236 -25.96 29.08 -50.70
N THR A 237 -26.61 30.27 -50.60
CA THR A 237 -27.12 31.17 -51.70
C THR A 237 -28.22 30.61 -52.66
N SER A 238 -29.22 31.36 -53.19
CA SER A 238 -29.30 32.77 -53.61
C SER A 238 -30.74 33.30 -53.90
N ASP A 239 -30.95 34.62 -53.70
CA ASP A 239 -31.73 35.63 -54.48
C ASP A 239 -33.28 35.79 -54.67
N THR A 240 -33.63 37.08 -54.86
CA THR A 240 -34.79 37.78 -55.51
C THR A 240 -36.28 37.61 -55.13
N THR A 241 -36.76 38.57 -54.30
CA THR A 241 -37.82 39.59 -54.55
C THR A 241 -39.30 39.29 -54.93
N ALA A 242 -40.21 40.01 -54.24
CA ALA A 242 -41.34 40.85 -54.74
C ALA A 242 -42.83 40.49 -54.44
N ASP A 243 -43.44 41.38 -53.64
CA ASP A 243 -44.73 42.10 -53.82
C ASP A 243 -46.16 41.58 -53.49
N ASN A 244 -46.84 42.46 -52.73
CA ASN A 244 -48.22 42.98 -52.82
C ASN A 244 -49.48 42.28 -52.23
N ASP A 245 -49.85 42.76 -51.03
CA ASP A 245 -50.95 43.74 -50.79
C ASP A 245 -52.42 43.27 -50.57
N ILE A 246 -53.22 44.24 -50.05
CA ILE A 246 -54.69 44.31 -49.89
C ILE A 246 -55.28 43.74 -48.57
N ALA A 247 -56.36 44.39 -48.11
CA ALA A 247 -56.94 44.29 -46.76
C ALA A 247 -58.47 44.00 -46.76
N THR A 248 -59.14 44.21 -45.61
CA THR A 248 -60.60 44.14 -45.33
C THR A 248 -61.25 42.75 -45.25
N SER A 249 -62.42 42.53 -44.60
CA SER A 249 -62.97 43.06 -43.32
C SER A 249 -64.31 42.37 -42.94
N ARG A 250 -64.53 42.07 -41.63
CA ARG A 250 -65.85 41.70 -41.01
C ARG A 250 -66.49 40.41 -41.62
N THR A 251 -67.63 39.82 -41.18
CA THR A 251 -68.67 40.06 -40.15
C THR A 251 -69.23 38.65 -39.76
N ALA A 252 -69.37 38.24 -38.49
CA ALA A 252 -70.51 38.41 -37.55
C ALA A 252 -71.76 37.51 -37.78
N GLN A 253 -72.51 37.25 -36.68
CA GLN A 253 -73.73 36.42 -36.55
C GLN A 253 -73.53 34.90 -36.79
N ALA A 254 -74.33 33.95 -36.31
CA ALA A 254 -75.38 33.75 -35.29
C ALA A 254 -75.88 32.29 -35.55
N ASP A 255 -76.74 31.62 -34.78
CA ASP A 255 -77.76 32.09 -33.82
C ASP A 255 -78.00 31.11 -32.66
N SER A 256 -78.99 31.40 -31.81
CA SER A 256 -79.33 30.72 -30.55
C SER A 256 -80.73 30.07 -30.54
N GLU A 257 -81.05 29.24 -29.53
CA GLU A 257 -82.38 28.93 -28.90
C GLU A 257 -82.30 27.57 -28.11
N ALA A 258 -83.21 27.11 -27.22
CA ALA A 258 -84.28 27.65 -26.33
C ALA A 258 -84.80 26.47 -25.42
N GLU A 259 -85.43 26.57 -24.24
CA GLU A 259 -85.64 27.63 -23.21
C GLU A 259 -85.39 26.97 -21.80
N ARG A 260 -86.22 26.82 -20.73
CA ARG A 260 -87.59 27.24 -20.31
C ARG A 260 -87.63 27.79 -18.87
N THR A 261 -88.46 28.81 -18.66
CA THR A 261 -88.77 29.55 -17.41
C THR A 261 -90.04 28.99 -16.69
N PRO A 262 -90.69 29.54 -15.60
CA PRO A 262 -90.83 30.94 -15.09
C PRO A 262 -90.53 31.11 -13.57
N LYS A 263 -90.68 32.26 -12.86
CA LYS A 263 -91.39 33.58 -12.98
C LYS A 263 -90.67 34.54 -11.98
N ALA A 264 -90.72 35.87 -11.92
CA ALA A 264 -91.34 37.00 -12.66
C ALA A 264 -90.64 38.33 -12.20
N THR A 265 -90.86 39.56 -12.68
CA THR A 265 -91.17 40.15 -14.01
C THR A 265 -91.22 41.70 -13.87
N LYS A 266 -90.52 42.45 -14.75
CA LYS A 266 -90.56 43.94 -14.96
C LYS A 266 -89.94 44.85 -13.85
N ALA A 267 -89.30 46.00 -14.16
CA ALA A 267 -88.90 46.58 -15.46
C ALA A 267 -87.77 47.65 -15.40
N THR A 268 -86.90 47.62 -16.42
CA THR A 268 -86.25 48.74 -17.16
C THR A 268 -85.51 49.91 -16.44
N ALA A 269 -84.17 49.86 -16.47
CA ALA A 269 -83.22 50.95 -16.84
C ALA A 269 -81.84 50.28 -17.07
N THR A 270 -81.04 50.51 -18.11
CA THR A 270 -80.47 51.75 -18.69
C THR A 270 -79.36 52.40 -17.82
N LYS A 271 -78.14 51.90 -18.01
CA LYS A 271 -76.82 52.58 -17.84
C LYS A 271 -76.74 53.73 -16.81
N ALA A 272 -76.44 53.36 -15.56
CA ALA A 272 -75.72 54.22 -14.62
C ALA A 272 -74.35 53.59 -14.30
N ALA A 273 -73.36 54.39 -13.91
CA ALA A 273 -72.12 53.87 -13.35
C ALA A 273 -72.37 53.48 -11.88
N SER A 274 -71.94 52.30 -11.47
CA SER A 274 -72.04 51.83 -10.09
C SER A 274 -70.91 50.85 -9.77
N ASP A 275 -70.21 51.15 -8.70
CA ASP A 275 -69.01 50.49 -8.22
C ASP A 275 -69.17 48.96 -8.11
N ILE A 276 -68.28 48.21 -8.75
CA ILE A 276 -67.93 46.88 -8.26
C ILE A 276 -66.93 47.11 -7.13
N THR A 277 -67.45 47.20 -5.92
CA THR A 277 -66.64 47.30 -4.71
C THR A 277 -65.74 46.07 -4.60
N THR A 278 -64.42 46.26 -4.69
CA THR A 278 -63.45 45.25 -4.27
C THR A 278 -63.83 44.76 -2.87
N ALA A 279 -63.97 43.45 -2.68
CA ALA A 279 -64.30 42.90 -1.37
C ALA A 279 -63.21 43.35 -0.37
N ALA A 280 -63.61 44.10 0.66
CA ALA A 280 -62.67 44.62 1.63
C ALA A 280 -61.99 43.46 2.37
N ILE A 281 -60.66 43.40 2.30
CA ILE A 281 -59.88 42.33 2.92
C ILE A 281 -60.23 42.27 4.42
N VAL A 282 -60.53 41.05 4.89
CA VAL A 282 -60.79 40.81 6.30
C VAL A 282 -59.47 40.95 7.06
N ILE A 283 -59.34 42.03 7.83
CA ILE A 283 -58.25 42.22 8.79
C ILE A 283 -58.74 41.74 10.16
N ASN A 284 -58.03 40.78 10.74
CA ASN A 284 -58.28 40.27 12.09
C ASN A 284 -57.92 41.31 13.17
N PRO A 285 -58.43 41.18 14.41
CA PRO A 285 -58.07 42.09 15.50
C PRO A 285 -56.59 42.12 15.90
N ASP A 286 -55.79 41.12 15.49
CA ASP A 286 -54.32 41.09 15.65
C ASP A 286 -53.57 41.85 14.52
N GLY A 287 -54.31 42.44 13.57
CA GLY A 287 -53.77 43.05 12.35
C GLY A 287 -53.38 42.04 11.27
N SER A 288 -53.63 40.74 11.46
CA SER A 288 -53.31 39.73 10.46
C SER A 288 -54.41 39.57 9.40
N THR A 289 -54.04 39.12 8.20
CA THR A 289 -54.99 38.67 7.18
C THR A 289 -54.43 37.45 6.43
N THR A 290 -55.31 36.71 5.75
CA THR A 290 -54.94 35.53 4.94
C THR A 290 -55.27 35.80 3.47
N VAL A 291 -54.31 35.57 2.58
CA VAL A 291 -54.39 35.88 1.15
C VAL A 291 -54.22 34.60 0.32
N SER A 292 -55.02 34.44 -0.73
CA SER A 292 -54.99 33.26 -1.60
C SER A 292 -54.77 33.60 -3.08
N THR A 293 -54.87 34.87 -3.45
CA THR A 293 -54.61 35.41 -4.79
C THR A 293 -53.59 36.54 -4.75
N TYR A 294 -53.08 36.94 -5.92
CA TYR A 294 -52.20 38.11 -6.03
C TYR A 294 -52.93 39.43 -5.71
N ASP A 295 -54.20 39.55 -6.08
CA ASP A 295 -54.99 40.77 -5.80
C ASP A 295 -55.27 40.94 -4.31
N ASP A 296 -55.50 39.84 -3.57
CA ASP A 296 -55.53 39.85 -2.11
C ASP A 296 -54.18 40.33 -1.54
N LEU A 297 -53.06 39.75 -2.00
CA LEU A 297 -51.71 40.05 -1.54
C LEU A 297 -51.35 41.53 -1.78
N LYS A 298 -51.63 42.06 -2.97
CA LYS A 298 -51.41 43.45 -3.39
C LYS A 298 -52.23 44.44 -2.58
N SER A 299 -53.51 44.13 -2.38
CA SER A 299 -54.43 44.97 -1.60
C SER A 299 -54.12 44.92 -0.10
N ALA A 300 -53.55 43.82 0.40
CA ALA A 300 -53.11 43.69 1.79
C ALA A 300 -51.75 44.36 2.04
N TYR A 301 -50.80 44.24 1.10
CA TYR A 301 -49.45 44.81 1.20
C TYR A 301 -49.49 46.33 1.34
N THR A 302 -50.32 46.99 0.53
CA THR A 302 -50.50 48.45 0.55
C THR A 302 -51.33 48.97 1.72
N ASN A 303 -52.09 48.10 2.41
CA ASN A 303 -52.93 48.49 3.54
C ASN A 303 -52.12 48.62 4.84
N THR A 304 -51.95 49.84 5.34
CA THR A 304 -51.14 50.15 6.53
C THR A 304 -51.70 49.59 7.85
N ALA A 305 -52.99 49.19 7.89
CA ALA A 305 -53.59 48.53 9.06
C ALA A 305 -53.29 47.01 9.13
N VAL A 306 -52.88 46.39 8.01
CA VAL A 306 -52.41 45.00 8.00
C VAL A 306 -50.99 44.96 8.56
N THR A 307 -50.75 44.23 9.65
CA THR A 307 -49.43 44.03 10.26
C THR A 307 -48.79 42.70 9.85
N THR A 308 -49.62 41.71 9.49
CA THR A 308 -49.18 40.36 9.09
C THR A 308 -50.02 39.83 7.92
N ILE A 309 -49.36 39.42 6.85
CA ILE A 309 -49.98 38.68 5.74
C ILE A 309 -49.61 37.20 5.89
N LYS A 310 -50.60 36.30 5.79
CA LYS A 310 -50.43 34.84 5.77
C LYS A 310 -50.88 34.31 4.40
N LEU A 311 -50.09 33.48 3.73
CA LEU A 311 -50.57 32.80 2.53
C LEU A 311 -51.52 31.65 2.92
N GLY A 312 -52.64 31.54 2.23
CA GLY A 312 -53.57 30.39 2.32
C GLY A 312 -53.53 29.47 1.09
N ALA A 313 -52.72 29.81 0.08
CA ALA A 313 -52.51 29.03 -1.14
C ALA A 313 -51.14 29.37 -1.75
N ASN A 314 -50.71 28.56 -2.71
CA ASN A 314 -49.59 28.91 -3.60
C ASN A 314 -50.05 30.04 -4.54
N ILE A 315 -49.23 31.09 -4.70
CA ILE A 315 -49.54 32.25 -5.54
C ILE A 315 -48.49 32.38 -6.64
N THR A 316 -48.94 32.52 -7.88
CA THR A 316 -48.10 32.79 -9.06
C THR A 316 -48.74 33.90 -9.87
N HIS A 317 -48.00 34.98 -10.14
CA HIS A 317 -48.47 36.10 -10.95
C HIS A 317 -47.38 36.63 -11.87
N THR A 318 -47.70 36.81 -13.15
CA THR A 318 -46.80 37.43 -14.13
C THR A 318 -46.92 38.96 -14.05
N SER A 319 -46.36 39.57 -13.00
CA SER A 319 -46.33 41.03 -12.88
C SER A 319 -45.75 41.69 -14.14
N THR A 320 -46.25 42.85 -14.53
CA THR A 320 -45.73 43.67 -15.64
C THR A 320 -44.85 44.83 -15.16
N SER A 321 -44.69 45.01 -13.85
CA SER A 321 -43.76 45.99 -13.26
C SER A 321 -43.19 45.49 -11.93
N ALA A 322 -41.94 45.89 -11.62
CA ALA A 322 -41.34 45.71 -10.30
C ALA A 322 -42.18 46.33 -9.17
N THR A 323 -42.85 47.45 -9.45
CA THR A 323 -43.66 48.24 -8.49
C THR A 323 -45.13 47.82 -8.42
N GLU A 324 -45.55 46.76 -9.11
CA GLU A 324 -46.98 46.43 -9.29
C GLU A 324 -47.70 46.09 -7.98
N LEU A 325 -46.98 45.55 -6.99
CA LEU A 325 -47.50 45.25 -5.65
C LEU A 325 -47.71 46.52 -4.79
N GLY A 326 -47.19 47.67 -5.23
CA GLY A 326 -47.16 48.93 -4.48
C GLY A 326 -45.96 49.06 -3.53
N THR A 327 -46.00 50.10 -2.70
CA THR A 327 -44.88 50.49 -1.81
C THR A 327 -45.32 50.48 -0.35
N ARG A 328 -44.57 49.79 0.51
CA ARG A 328 -44.85 49.65 1.94
C ARG A 328 -44.09 50.69 2.77
N THR A 329 -44.76 51.44 3.66
CA THR A 329 -44.12 52.47 4.51
C THR A 329 -44.19 52.20 6.02
N THR A 330 -44.89 51.14 6.44
CA THR A 330 -45.00 50.69 7.84
C THR A 330 -44.56 49.24 7.98
N SER A 331 -44.14 48.84 9.18
CA SER A 331 -43.70 47.46 9.47
C SER A 331 -44.70 46.40 8.99
N LEU A 332 -44.19 45.24 8.56
CA LEU A 332 -44.97 44.14 8.01
C LEU A 332 -44.27 42.79 8.20
N THR A 333 -45.04 41.76 8.53
CA THR A 333 -44.64 40.35 8.38
C THR A 333 -45.39 39.73 7.20
N ILE A 334 -44.70 38.97 6.37
CA ILE A 334 -45.29 38.10 5.36
C ILE A 334 -44.87 36.66 5.68
N ASP A 335 -45.87 35.83 5.97
CA ASP A 335 -45.77 34.44 6.36
C ASP A 335 -46.26 33.56 5.21
N GLY A 336 -45.34 32.87 4.55
CA GLY A 336 -45.66 31.98 3.44
C GLY A 336 -46.42 30.74 3.86
N GLN A 337 -46.48 30.39 5.15
CA GLN A 337 -47.19 29.19 5.64
C GLN A 337 -46.79 27.89 4.91
N ASN A 338 -45.54 27.82 4.43
CA ASN A 338 -44.96 26.79 3.56
C ASN A 338 -45.54 26.72 2.12
N HIS A 339 -46.32 27.70 1.69
CA HIS A 339 -46.71 27.89 0.29
C HIS A 339 -45.58 28.49 -0.56
N SER A 340 -45.72 28.37 -1.88
CA SER A 340 -44.84 29.01 -2.86
C SER A 340 -45.38 30.36 -3.34
N LEU A 341 -44.49 31.33 -3.56
CA LEU A 341 -44.84 32.65 -4.09
C LEU A 341 -43.94 33.04 -5.27
N ASP A 342 -44.52 33.21 -6.46
CA ASP A 342 -43.86 33.78 -7.63
C ASP A 342 -44.51 35.12 -8.00
N LEU A 343 -43.74 36.19 -7.89
CA LEU A 343 -44.15 37.56 -8.23
C LEU A 343 -43.86 37.94 -9.69
N GLY A 344 -43.32 37.02 -10.51
CA GLY A 344 -42.90 37.33 -11.88
C GLY A 344 -41.68 38.26 -11.84
N ILE A 345 -41.84 39.50 -12.29
CA ILE A 345 -40.81 40.56 -12.13
C ILE A 345 -41.10 41.56 -11.01
N GLY A 346 -42.15 41.32 -10.21
CA GLY A 346 -42.55 42.11 -9.05
C GLY A 346 -41.68 41.86 -7.81
N ASN A 347 -41.79 42.72 -6.80
CA ASN A 347 -41.10 42.57 -5.52
C ASN A 347 -41.88 43.15 -4.34
N PHE A 348 -41.32 43.00 -3.13
CA PHE A 348 -41.71 43.78 -1.95
C PHE A 348 -40.93 45.10 -1.92
N THR A 349 -41.47 46.16 -2.54
CA THR A 349 -40.90 47.51 -2.48
C THR A 349 -41.19 48.15 -1.12
N LEU A 350 -40.15 48.56 -0.40
CA LEU A 350 -40.18 49.30 0.86
C LEU A 350 -39.92 50.79 0.60
N GLY A 351 -40.74 51.67 1.15
CA GLY A 351 -40.69 53.11 0.94
C GLY A 351 -39.79 53.86 1.94
N SER A 352 -39.65 55.17 1.73
CA SER A 352 -38.96 56.08 2.65
C SER A 352 -39.74 56.24 3.96
N THR A 353 -39.05 56.22 5.10
CA THR A 353 -39.67 56.34 6.43
C THR A 353 -38.93 57.36 7.31
N THR A 354 -39.64 57.95 8.28
CA THR A 354 -39.04 58.87 9.25
C THR A 354 -38.50 58.13 10.49
N THR A 355 -39.09 57.00 10.86
CA THR A 355 -38.63 56.10 11.93
C THR A 355 -38.10 54.79 11.37
N ALA A 356 -37.37 54.03 12.18
CA ALA A 356 -37.05 52.64 11.84
C ALA A 356 -38.34 51.81 11.66
N GLN A 357 -38.35 50.92 10.68
CA GLN A 357 -39.43 49.96 10.41
C GLN A 357 -38.85 48.56 10.19
N THR A 358 -39.67 47.51 10.35
CA THR A 358 -39.25 46.11 10.20
C THR A 358 -40.02 45.41 9.09
N MET A 359 -39.31 44.74 8.20
CA MET A 359 -39.89 43.83 7.19
C MET A 359 -39.47 42.39 7.54
N THR A 360 -40.43 41.48 7.66
CA THR A 360 -40.14 40.04 7.87
C THR A 360 -40.76 39.22 6.75
N VAL A 361 -39.98 38.36 6.10
CA VAL A 361 -40.45 37.40 5.09
C VAL A 361 -40.03 36.01 5.54
N LYS A 362 -41.00 35.13 5.80
CA LYS A 362 -40.73 33.82 6.41
C LYS A 362 -41.59 32.67 5.88
N ASN A 363 -41.14 31.44 6.08
CA ASN A 363 -41.91 30.20 5.86
C ASN A 363 -42.36 29.98 4.39
N PHE A 364 -41.45 30.04 3.41
CA PHE A 364 -41.77 29.81 1.99
C PHE A 364 -41.10 28.56 1.43
N SER A 365 -41.88 27.61 0.90
CA SER A 365 -41.31 26.42 0.22
C SER A 365 -40.57 26.79 -1.07
N SER A 366 -41.01 27.87 -1.74
CA SER A 366 -40.21 28.58 -2.74
C SER A 366 -40.67 30.03 -2.86
N ILE A 367 -39.74 30.97 -3.06
CA ILE A 367 -40.06 32.37 -3.35
C ILE A 367 -39.24 32.91 -4.54
N ARG A 368 -39.94 33.60 -5.46
CA ARG A 368 -39.39 34.08 -6.73
C ARG A 368 -39.77 35.53 -7.04
N GLY A 369 -38.78 36.26 -7.51
CA GLY A 369 -38.89 37.58 -8.15
C GLY A 369 -37.69 37.76 -9.08
N ALA A 370 -37.96 37.84 -10.38
CA ALA A 370 -36.97 37.83 -11.46
C ALA A 370 -36.74 39.24 -12.07
N ILE A 371 -35.74 39.35 -12.94
CA ILE A 371 -35.58 40.56 -13.78
C ILE A 371 -36.47 40.48 -15.02
N ALA A 372 -36.85 41.64 -15.56
CA ALA A 372 -37.33 41.72 -16.94
C ALA A 372 -36.20 41.30 -17.90
N SER A 373 -36.51 40.44 -18.86
CA SER A 373 -35.54 39.91 -19.82
C SER A 373 -35.03 41.00 -20.77
N GLY A 374 -33.72 41.27 -20.75
CA GLY A 374 -33.03 42.04 -21.79
C GLY A 374 -32.14 43.19 -21.29
N THR A 375 -32.49 43.85 -20.19
CA THR A 375 -31.71 44.98 -19.65
C THR A 375 -31.66 45.00 -18.12
N SER A 376 -30.54 45.45 -17.56
CA SER A 376 -30.31 45.58 -16.11
C SER A 376 -31.00 46.82 -15.50
N SER A 377 -32.17 47.20 -16.01
CA SER A 377 -32.85 48.47 -15.71
C SER A 377 -34.39 48.42 -15.71
N GLY A 378 -35.01 47.23 -15.86
CA GLY A 378 -36.46 47.09 -16.07
C GLY A 378 -37.22 46.13 -15.15
N GLY A 379 -36.62 45.61 -14.07
CA GLY A 379 -37.26 44.63 -13.18
C GLY A 379 -36.76 44.67 -11.73
N ALA A 380 -37.27 43.77 -10.89
CA ALA A 380 -36.93 43.72 -9.47
C ALA A 380 -35.42 43.61 -9.20
N ALA A 381 -34.85 44.58 -8.47
CA ALA A 381 -33.43 44.56 -8.11
C ALA A 381 -33.11 43.61 -6.92
N GLY A 382 -34.15 43.03 -6.31
CA GLY A 382 -34.16 41.94 -5.33
C GLY A 382 -35.62 41.59 -4.94
N ILE A 383 -35.86 40.43 -4.31
CA ILE A 383 -37.22 40.04 -3.84
C ILE A 383 -37.74 41.03 -2.80
N ILE A 384 -36.88 41.49 -1.90
CA ILE A 384 -37.13 42.61 -0.99
C ILE A 384 -36.27 43.79 -1.45
N GLN A 385 -36.89 44.93 -1.75
CA GLN A 385 -36.19 46.10 -2.30
C GLN A 385 -36.49 47.36 -1.49
N SER A 386 -35.46 47.99 -0.96
CA SER A 386 -35.57 49.28 -0.25
C SER A 386 -35.47 50.45 -1.25
N GLY A 387 -36.56 51.17 -1.48
CA GLY A 387 -36.61 52.34 -2.36
C GLY A 387 -36.57 52.03 -3.87
N THR A 388 -36.95 53.01 -4.69
CA THR A 388 -36.96 52.90 -6.17
C THR A 388 -35.60 52.53 -6.73
N ASP A 389 -34.55 53.20 -6.24
CA ASP A 389 -33.16 53.05 -6.70
C ASP A 389 -32.49 51.81 -6.10
N GLY A 390 -33.17 51.11 -5.18
CA GLY A 390 -32.54 50.14 -4.30
C GLY A 390 -31.61 50.80 -3.27
N GLY A 391 -32.05 51.88 -2.61
CA GLY A 391 -31.50 52.36 -1.34
C GLY A 391 -30.17 53.12 -1.38
N ALA A 392 -29.63 53.40 -2.56
CA ALA A 392 -28.35 54.12 -2.71
C ALA A 392 -28.39 55.56 -2.15
N ASN A 393 -29.59 56.14 -2.07
CA ASN A 393 -29.92 57.46 -1.53
C ASN A 393 -30.76 57.30 -0.23
N ALA A 394 -31.12 58.41 0.42
CA ALA A 394 -31.99 58.39 1.61
C ALA A 394 -33.40 57.79 1.38
N GLY A 395 -33.82 57.62 0.11
CA GLY A 395 -35.07 56.97 -0.25
C GLY A 395 -35.04 55.46 0.01
N GLY A 396 -35.93 54.95 0.86
CA GLY A 396 -35.97 53.54 1.26
C GLY A 396 -34.99 53.14 2.38
N ALA A 397 -34.28 54.11 2.99
CA ALA A 397 -33.50 53.87 4.21
C ALA A 397 -34.40 53.58 5.43
N ARG A 398 -33.77 53.19 6.56
CA ARG A 398 -34.39 52.96 7.88
C ARG A 398 -35.26 51.69 8.00
N TRP A 399 -34.93 50.66 7.24
CA TRP A 399 -35.54 49.33 7.38
C TRP A 399 -34.60 48.31 8.01
N THR A 400 -35.12 47.45 8.86
CA THR A 400 -34.47 46.19 9.24
C THR A 400 -35.25 45.04 8.61
N THR A 401 -34.60 44.31 7.71
CA THR A 401 -35.20 43.17 7.00
C THR A 401 -34.85 41.87 7.71
N THR A 402 -35.79 40.94 7.86
CA THR A 402 -35.55 39.59 8.38
C THR A 402 -36.05 38.55 7.39
N VAL A 403 -35.20 37.60 7.03
CA VAL A 403 -35.54 36.43 6.21
C VAL A 403 -35.38 35.14 7.00
N THR A 404 -36.38 34.25 6.90
CA THR A 404 -36.47 33.05 7.75
C THR A 404 -37.09 31.88 6.98
N ASP A 405 -36.57 30.66 7.13
CA ASP A 405 -37.21 29.43 6.63
C ASP A 405 -37.76 29.55 5.18
N LEU A 406 -36.87 29.82 4.22
CA LEU A 406 -37.25 30.02 2.81
C LEU A 406 -36.20 29.56 1.78
N ILE A 407 -36.66 29.26 0.57
CA ILE A 407 -35.82 28.84 -0.56
C ILE A 407 -36.10 29.74 -1.78
N THR A 408 -35.08 30.27 -2.45
CA THR A 408 -35.25 31.00 -3.73
C THR A 408 -35.14 30.10 -4.95
N THR A 409 -35.83 30.46 -6.04
CA THR A 409 -35.50 29.89 -7.38
C THR A 409 -34.16 30.43 -7.88
N SER A 410 -33.53 29.72 -8.83
CA SER A 410 -32.17 30.02 -9.30
C SER A 410 -32.05 31.23 -10.22
N ASP A 411 -33.16 31.75 -10.72
CA ASP A 411 -33.27 32.91 -11.62
C ASP A 411 -33.56 34.24 -10.89
N VAL A 412 -33.67 34.20 -9.56
CA VAL A 412 -33.82 35.40 -8.72
C VAL A 412 -32.61 36.31 -8.85
N TYR A 413 -32.83 37.61 -8.98
CA TYR A 413 -31.72 38.56 -9.13
C TYR A 413 -30.88 38.69 -7.86
N ARG A 414 -31.55 38.98 -6.74
CA ARG A 414 -31.01 39.06 -5.37
C ARG A 414 -32.09 38.68 -4.37
N LEU A 415 -31.74 38.16 -3.19
CA LEU A 415 -32.72 37.94 -2.13
C LEU A 415 -33.14 39.28 -1.48
N VAL A 416 -32.17 40.12 -1.12
CA VAL A 416 -32.42 41.46 -0.56
C VAL A 416 -31.57 42.53 -1.27
N ASN A 417 -32.20 43.66 -1.61
CA ASN A 417 -31.52 44.85 -2.11
C ASN A 417 -31.84 46.07 -1.22
N ALA A 418 -31.03 46.26 -0.18
CA ALA A 418 -31.22 47.28 0.86
C ALA A 418 -29.87 47.81 1.41
N PRO A 419 -29.03 48.49 0.59
CA PRO A 419 -27.80 49.12 1.06
C PRO A 419 -28.05 50.11 2.20
N GLY A 420 -27.10 50.16 3.14
CA GLY A 420 -27.24 50.96 4.37
C GLY A 420 -28.22 50.40 5.41
N ASN A 421 -29.07 49.43 5.06
CA ASN A 421 -30.06 48.82 5.96
C ASN A 421 -29.60 47.45 6.50
N GLN A 422 -30.06 47.09 7.70
CA GLN A 422 -29.75 45.82 8.35
C GLN A 422 -30.54 44.67 7.72
N VAL A 423 -29.88 43.54 7.49
CA VAL A 423 -30.53 42.27 7.11
C VAL A 423 -30.21 41.16 8.11
N ASN A 424 -31.24 40.55 8.67
CA ASN A 424 -31.15 39.43 9.59
C ASN A 424 -31.61 38.14 8.90
N VAL A 425 -30.95 37.03 9.22
CA VAL A 425 -31.24 35.69 8.71
C VAL A 425 -31.47 34.74 9.88
N SER A 426 -32.56 33.99 9.89
CA SER A 426 -32.84 32.95 10.90
C SER A 426 -33.45 31.70 10.27
N GLY A 427 -33.61 30.62 11.05
CA GLY A 427 -34.09 29.34 10.52
C GLY A 427 -33.16 28.77 9.45
N ALA A 428 -33.72 28.10 8.44
CA ALA A 428 -33.00 27.57 7.28
C ALA A 428 -33.33 28.36 6.00
N VAL A 429 -32.36 29.11 5.47
CA VAL A 429 -32.53 29.93 4.26
C VAL A 429 -31.58 29.46 3.16
N THR A 430 -32.12 29.18 1.97
CA THR A 430 -31.33 28.82 0.77
C THR A 430 -31.57 29.84 -0.32
N ALA A 431 -30.50 30.53 -0.73
CA ALA A 431 -30.57 31.68 -1.64
C ALA A 431 -29.64 31.46 -2.84
N THR A 432 -30.22 31.03 -3.97
CA THR A 432 -29.54 31.01 -5.27
C THR A 432 -29.88 32.28 -6.04
N THR A 433 -28.88 33.02 -6.51
CA THR A 433 -29.07 34.31 -7.21
C THR A 433 -28.21 34.46 -8.46
N VAL A 434 -28.66 35.24 -9.45
CA VAL A 434 -27.86 35.54 -10.67
C VAL A 434 -26.96 36.79 -10.54
N ALA A 435 -27.11 37.58 -9.46
CA ALA A 435 -26.23 38.68 -9.09
C ALA A 435 -25.78 38.57 -7.62
N GLU A 436 -25.42 39.67 -6.95
CA GLU A 436 -25.15 39.68 -5.50
C GLU A 436 -26.28 38.98 -4.73
N ASN A 437 -25.93 38.14 -3.76
CA ASN A 437 -26.90 37.38 -2.99
C ASN A 437 -27.73 38.33 -2.09
N MET A 438 -27.06 39.34 -1.51
CA MET A 438 -27.70 40.52 -0.92
C MET A 438 -26.87 41.80 -1.12
N ILE A 439 -27.52 42.95 -1.11
CA ILE A 439 -26.89 44.27 -0.87
C ILE A 439 -27.44 44.80 0.45
N THR A 440 -26.57 45.13 1.41
CA THR A 440 -26.95 45.50 2.80
C THR A 440 -26.11 46.69 3.32
N GLY A 441 -26.39 47.18 4.52
CA GLY A 441 -25.47 47.99 5.32
C GLY A 441 -24.99 47.30 6.61
N GLY A 442 -25.33 46.04 6.80
CA GLY A 442 -25.11 45.27 8.03
C GLY A 442 -25.91 43.98 8.00
N MET A 443 -25.34 42.90 8.55
CA MET A 443 -25.89 41.55 8.41
C MET A 443 -25.74 40.74 9.69
N THR A 444 -26.79 39.99 10.07
CA THR A 444 -26.73 39.04 11.20
C THR A 444 -27.40 37.71 10.85
N PHE A 445 -26.63 36.63 10.85
CA PHE A 445 -27.15 35.27 10.89
C PHE A 445 -27.40 34.91 12.36
N ALA A 446 -28.63 34.59 12.71
CA ALA A 446 -29.03 34.26 14.08
C ALA A 446 -28.37 32.96 14.57
N ALA A 447 -28.26 32.79 15.90
CA ALA A 447 -27.71 31.57 16.48
C ALA A 447 -28.49 30.32 16.02
N ASN A 448 -27.77 29.25 15.69
CA ASN A 448 -28.29 28.00 15.12
C ASN A 448 -28.98 28.14 13.74
N SER A 449 -28.91 29.28 13.05
CA SER A 449 -29.45 29.39 11.69
C SER A 449 -28.59 28.67 10.66
N THR A 450 -29.18 28.30 9.52
CA THR A 450 -28.45 27.77 8.36
C THR A 450 -28.70 28.68 7.15
N TYR A 451 -27.62 29.10 6.49
CA TYR A 451 -27.69 29.87 5.25
C TYR A 451 -26.88 29.20 4.14
N ILE A 452 -27.54 28.84 3.05
CA ILE A 452 -26.91 28.27 1.86
C ILE A 452 -27.00 29.29 0.73
N GLY A 453 -25.95 30.09 0.56
CA GLY A 453 -25.83 31.07 -0.51
C GLY A 453 -25.17 30.48 -1.74
N ARG A 454 -25.77 30.68 -2.92
CA ARG A 454 -25.21 30.28 -4.23
C ARG A 454 -25.35 31.43 -5.23
N LYS A 455 -24.35 31.61 -6.09
CA LYS A 455 -24.48 32.42 -7.31
C LYS A 455 -24.49 31.53 -8.55
N ALA A 456 -25.33 31.85 -9.53
CA ALA A 456 -25.45 31.09 -10.76
C ALA A 456 -24.26 31.34 -11.70
N ASN A 457 -23.73 30.28 -12.31
CA ASN A 457 -22.52 30.31 -13.15
C ASN A 457 -22.61 31.22 -14.39
N SER A 458 -23.82 31.63 -14.80
CA SER A 458 -24.07 32.47 -15.98
C SER A 458 -24.10 33.98 -15.68
N SER A 459 -23.67 34.42 -14.50
CA SER A 459 -23.58 35.83 -14.12
C SER A 459 -22.53 36.57 -14.96
N ALA A 460 -22.93 37.23 -16.04
CA ALA A 460 -22.05 37.92 -17.00
C ALA A 460 -21.29 39.15 -16.45
N ALA A 461 -21.24 39.34 -15.13
CA ALA A 461 -20.51 40.43 -14.48
C ALA A 461 -19.87 39.96 -13.17
N ASN A 462 -18.62 40.35 -12.96
CA ASN A 462 -17.90 40.24 -11.70
C ASN A 462 -18.64 41.07 -10.62
N LYS A 463 -19.33 40.39 -9.71
CA LYS A 463 -20.13 40.98 -8.62
C LYS A 463 -19.68 40.40 -7.28
N ALA A 464 -19.85 41.15 -6.20
CA ALA A 464 -19.63 40.61 -4.85
C ALA A 464 -20.61 39.46 -4.54
N PHE A 465 -20.41 38.80 -3.39
CA PHE A 465 -21.44 37.92 -2.83
C PHE A 465 -22.44 38.73 -1.98
N PHE A 466 -21.92 39.46 -1.00
CA PHE A 466 -22.62 40.46 -0.19
C PHE A 466 -21.93 41.81 -0.35
N ASN A 467 -22.67 42.83 -0.81
CA ASN A 467 -22.14 44.16 -1.10
C ASN A 467 -22.64 45.19 -0.07
N PHE A 468 -21.80 46.16 0.31
CA PHE A 468 -22.23 47.35 1.04
C PHE A 468 -21.53 48.60 0.52
N THR A 469 -22.27 49.42 -0.23
CA THR A 469 -21.83 50.72 -0.75
C THR A 469 -22.11 51.84 0.26
N ALA A 470 -21.08 52.56 0.70
CA ALA A 470 -21.19 53.61 1.74
C ALA A 470 -21.84 54.94 1.27
N THR A 471 -22.54 54.97 0.14
CA THR A 471 -23.34 56.14 -0.27
C THR A 471 -24.52 56.39 0.69
N SER A 472 -25.00 55.34 1.37
CA SER A 472 -26.11 55.41 2.33
C SER A 472 -25.58 55.46 3.77
N THR A 473 -25.61 56.66 4.37
CA THR A 473 -25.22 56.94 5.76
C THR A 473 -26.41 56.98 6.73
N VAL A 474 -27.60 56.57 6.28
CA VAL A 474 -28.89 56.89 6.92
C VAL A 474 -29.83 55.69 7.15
N GLY A 475 -29.38 54.47 6.86
CA GLY A 475 -30.13 53.23 7.12
C GLY A 475 -29.87 52.64 8.52
N THR A 476 -30.37 51.43 8.78
CA THR A 476 -30.23 50.74 10.09
C THR A 476 -29.01 49.82 10.22
N GLY A 477 -28.24 49.62 9.15
CA GLY A 477 -27.13 48.67 9.12
C GLY A 477 -25.96 49.14 9.98
N ASP A 478 -25.42 48.26 10.82
CA ASP A 478 -24.37 48.59 11.78
C ASP A 478 -22.93 48.50 11.21
N ARG A 479 -22.82 48.31 9.89
CA ARG A 479 -21.58 48.08 9.11
C ARG A 479 -20.86 46.77 9.41
N LYS A 480 -21.47 45.80 10.12
CA LYS A 480 -20.85 44.51 10.47
C LYS A 480 -21.53 43.32 9.80
N VAL A 481 -20.84 42.18 9.81
CA VAL A 481 -21.41 40.87 9.53
C VAL A 481 -21.23 39.98 10.75
N THR A 482 -22.32 39.60 11.41
CA THR A 482 -22.31 38.69 12.56
C THR A 482 -22.86 37.32 12.14
N ILE A 483 -22.04 36.28 12.24
CA ILE A 483 -22.49 34.89 12.17
C ILE A 483 -22.66 34.41 13.61
N GLY A 484 -23.90 34.25 14.05
CA GLY A 484 -24.26 33.89 15.42
C GLY A 484 -23.77 32.50 15.84
N SER A 485 -23.71 32.26 17.15
CA SER A 485 -23.20 30.99 17.71
C SER A 485 -23.92 29.77 17.13
N ALA A 486 -23.16 28.74 16.77
CA ALA A 486 -23.63 27.51 16.11
C ALA A 486 -24.42 27.71 14.78
N ALA A 487 -24.41 28.91 14.18
CA ALA A 487 -24.95 29.11 12.84
C ALA A 487 -24.04 28.48 11.77
N ASN A 488 -24.62 28.08 10.63
CA ASN A 488 -23.92 27.44 9.52
C ASN A 488 -24.13 28.25 8.23
N VAL A 489 -23.09 28.95 7.78
CA VAL A 489 -23.12 29.82 6.60
C VAL A 489 -22.23 29.23 5.52
N ASN A 490 -22.84 28.79 4.41
CA ASN A 490 -22.19 28.06 3.33
C ASN A 490 -22.39 28.80 2.00
N LEU A 491 -21.31 29.31 1.42
CA LEU A 491 -21.31 30.28 0.34
C LEU A 491 -20.44 29.81 -0.83
N LEU A 492 -20.97 29.89 -2.05
CA LEU A 492 -20.25 29.58 -3.30
C LEU A 492 -20.58 30.65 -4.34
N GLY A 493 -19.56 31.43 -4.71
CA GLY A 493 -19.63 32.42 -5.79
C GLY A 493 -19.59 31.80 -7.19
N SER A 494 -19.76 32.65 -8.20
CA SER A 494 -19.74 32.27 -9.61
C SER A 494 -18.32 32.35 -10.18
N ALA A 495 -18.07 31.63 -11.29
CA ALA A 495 -16.81 31.69 -12.02
C ALA A 495 -16.45 33.09 -12.55
N SER A 496 -17.41 34.03 -12.60
CA SER A 496 -17.21 35.44 -12.95
C SER A 496 -16.57 36.30 -11.85
N ASP A 497 -16.54 35.83 -10.60
CA ASP A 497 -16.33 36.68 -9.42
C ASP A 497 -14.84 36.83 -9.04
N ALA A 498 -14.02 37.20 -10.03
CA ALA A 498 -12.56 37.14 -9.94
C ALA A 498 -11.91 38.08 -8.91
N THR A 499 -12.54 39.22 -8.58
CA THR A 499 -11.92 40.28 -7.76
C THR A 499 -12.81 40.91 -6.70
N ARG A 500 -14.06 40.45 -6.53
CA ARG A 500 -14.98 40.96 -5.50
C ARG A 500 -15.27 39.88 -4.48
N GLY A 501 -14.90 40.14 -3.23
CA GLY A 501 -15.01 39.19 -2.12
C GLY A 501 -16.44 38.82 -1.74
N ILE A 502 -16.54 37.86 -0.81
CA ILE A 502 -17.82 37.47 -0.22
C ILE A 502 -18.43 38.62 0.58
N PHE A 503 -17.64 39.23 1.46
CA PHE A 503 -17.95 40.50 2.09
C PHE A 503 -17.16 41.56 1.32
N TYR A 504 -17.83 42.58 0.80
CA TYR A 504 -17.22 43.54 -0.13
C TYR A 504 -17.55 45.00 0.20
N ASP A 505 -16.59 45.86 -0.13
CA ASP A 505 -16.59 47.31 0.12
C ASP A 505 -16.60 47.64 1.62
N GLN A 506 -17.70 48.10 2.22
CA GLN A 506 -17.65 48.95 3.43
C GLN A 506 -17.95 48.26 4.77
N TYR A 507 -17.70 46.96 4.89
CA TYR A 507 -17.90 46.24 6.16
C TYR A 507 -16.71 46.42 7.11
N ASP A 508 -16.96 47.02 8.29
CA ASP A 508 -15.95 47.35 9.31
C ASP A 508 -15.54 46.14 10.15
N ALA A 509 -16.43 45.14 10.27
CA ALA A 509 -16.18 43.91 11.01
C ALA A 509 -16.92 42.70 10.43
N VAL A 510 -16.28 41.52 10.53
CA VAL A 510 -16.87 40.21 10.28
C VAL A 510 -16.57 39.31 11.47
N THR A 511 -17.59 38.81 12.15
CA THR A 511 -17.46 37.99 13.37
C THR A 511 -18.11 36.63 13.17
N VAL A 512 -17.33 35.56 13.37
CA VAL A 512 -17.80 34.16 13.39
C VAL A 512 -17.93 33.70 14.84
N GLY A 513 -19.16 33.50 15.29
CA GLY A 513 -19.52 33.20 16.67
C GLY A 513 -19.07 31.82 17.15
N THR A 514 -19.20 31.59 18.46
CA THR A 514 -18.79 30.33 19.12
C THR A 514 -19.47 29.13 18.48
N ASN A 515 -18.70 28.10 18.14
CA ASN A 515 -19.16 26.89 17.43
C ASN A 515 -19.81 27.13 16.05
N ALA A 516 -19.75 28.34 15.48
CA ALA A 516 -20.35 28.63 14.18
C ALA A 516 -19.46 28.18 13.00
N ILE A 517 -20.08 27.86 11.87
CA ILE A 517 -19.42 27.40 10.65
C ILE A 517 -19.54 28.47 9.57
N LEU A 518 -18.41 28.86 8.98
CA LEU A 518 -18.33 29.67 7.76
C LEU A 518 -17.57 28.89 6.69
N THR A 519 -18.27 28.38 5.68
CA THR A 519 -17.66 27.81 4.46
C THR A 519 -17.85 28.79 3.31
N ALA A 520 -16.76 29.18 2.68
CA ALA A 520 -16.72 30.33 1.79
C ALA A 520 -15.81 30.05 0.58
N LYS A 521 -16.40 29.87 -0.60
CA LYS A 521 -15.71 29.52 -1.84
C LYS A 521 -15.94 30.57 -2.93
N MET A 522 -14.87 31.04 -3.57
CA MET A 522 -14.91 32.05 -4.65
C MET A 522 -13.89 31.71 -5.74
N TYR A 523 -14.19 32.04 -6.99
CA TYR A 523 -13.24 31.95 -8.12
C TYR A 523 -12.36 33.21 -8.20
N GLY A 524 -11.77 33.62 -7.08
CA GLY A 524 -11.07 34.88 -6.91
C GLY A 524 -10.85 35.24 -5.43
N ASN A 525 -10.86 36.53 -5.10
CA ASN A 525 -10.78 36.95 -3.70
C ASN A 525 -11.95 36.34 -2.90
N VAL A 526 -11.66 35.56 -1.85
CA VAL A 526 -12.68 34.97 -0.97
C VAL A 526 -13.12 36.01 0.07
N TYR A 527 -12.13 36.65 0.70
CA TYR A 527 -12.30 37.80 1.58
C TYR A 527 -11.67 39.04 0.92
N ARG A 528 -12.34 40.20 0.99
CA ARG A 528 -11.79 41.46 0.46
C ARG A 528 -12.17 42.67 1.30
N ALA A 529 -11.16 43.33 1.86
CA ALA A 529 -11.30 44.55 2.64
C ALA A 529 -10.90 45.77 1.79
N GLU A 530 -11.88 46.57 1.34
CA GLU A 530 -11.62 47.86 0.68
C GLU A 530 -11.31 48.98 1.70
N THR A 531 -11.87 48.87 2.91
CA THR A 531 -11.53 49.68 4.08
C THR A 531 -10.79 48.86 5.14
N ALA A 532 -10.10 49.53 6.07
CA ALA A 532 -9.51 48.86 7.22
C ALA A 532 -10.61 48.22 8.09
N ASN A 533 -10.52 46.91 8.34
CA ASN A 533 -11.58 46.15 8.99
C ASN A 533 -11.08 44.99 9.86
N THR A 534 -11.99 44.39 10.62
CA THR A 534 -11.68 43.36 11.62
C THR A 534 -12.37 42.03 11.28
N PHE A 535 -11.59 40.98 11.02
CA PHE A 535 -12.10 39.61 10.98
C PHE A 535 -11.83 38.92 12.31
N THR A 536 -12.83 38.26 12.89
CA THR A 536 -12.70 37.53 14.16
C THR A 536 -13.47 36.21 14.11
N ALA A 537 -12.83 35.10 14.47
CA ALA A 537 -13.47 33.80 14.63
C ALA A 537 -13.25 33.26 16.05
N ASN A 538 -14.35 33.00 16.76
CA ASN A 538 -14.37 32.68 18.18
C ASN A 538 -14.14 31.18 18.46
N ALA A 539 -14.00 30.83 19.74
CA ALA A 539 -13.70 29.46 20.17
C ALA A 539 -14.69 28.43 19.60
N GLY A 540 -14.16 27.29 19.15
CA GLY A 540 -14.93 26.20 18.55
C GLY A 540 -15.53 26.48 17.17
N SER A 541 -15.45 27.71 16.64
CA SER A 541 -15.89 28.01 15.28
C SER A 541 -15.06 27.28 14.22
N LYS A 542 -15.59 27.13 13.00
CA LYS A 542 -14.89 26.55 11.85
C LYS A 542 -15.00 27.48 10.65
N VAL A 543 -13.86 28.04 10.23
CA VAL A 543 -13.76 28.89 9.04
C VAL A 543 -13.06 28.11 7.93
N THR A 544 -13.60 28.19 6.70
CA THR A 544 -13.02 27.57 5.51
C THR A 544 -13.10 28.53 4.34
N PHE A 545 -11.95 29.00 3.87
CA PHE A 545 -11.81 29.87 2.70
C PHE A 545 -11.14 29.11 1.55
N GLU A 546 -11.77 29.13 0.37
CA GLU A 546 -11.30 28.38 -0.81
C GLU A 546 -11.31 29.28 -2.04
N ASN A 547 -10.11 29.66 -2.50
CA ASN A 547 -9.91 30.38 -3.76
C ASN A 547 -9.76 29.37 -4.90
N LEU A 548 -10.81 29.28 -5.72
CA LEU A 548 -10.96 28.39 -6.87
C LEU A 548 -10.36 28.97 -8.16
N ALA A 549 -9.76 30.17 -8.13
CA ALA A 549 -9.08 30.73 -9.29
C ALA A 549 -7.70 30.10 -9.51
N THR A 550 -7.35 29.85 -10.77
CA THR A 550 -5.99 29.52 -11.23
C THR A 550 -5.28 30.75 -11.83
N THR A 551 -5.67 31.95 -11.41
CA THR A 551 -5.17 33.24 -11.91
C THR A 551 -4.51 34.04 -10.78
N SER A 552 -3.88 35.16 -11.11
CA SER A 552 -3.16 36.02 -10.16
C SER A 552 -4.11 36.80 -9.24
N SER A 553 -4.68 36.11 -8.23
CA SER A 553 -5.62 36.68 -7.27
C SER A 553 -5.40 36.06 -5.88
N ASN A 554 -5.24 36.92 -4.86
CA ASN A 554 -5.07 36.50 -3.46
C ASN A 554 -6.39 35.94 -2.89
N ALA A 555 -6.32 34.96 -1.98
CA ALA A 555 -7.52 34.43 -1.33
C ALA A 555 -8.13 35.42 -0.32
N LEU A 556 -7.28 36.18 0.39
CA LEU A 556 -7.66 37.27 1.28
C LEU A 556 -6.93 38.55 0.85
N TYR A 557 -7.68 39.51 0.31
CA TYR A 557 -7.14 40.75 -0.25
C TYR A 557 -7.46 41.96 0.63
N TYR A 558 -6.47 42.81 0.87
CA TYR A 558 -6.61 44.00 1.69
C TYR A 558 -6.13 45.21 0.90
N VAL A 559 -6.97 46.24 0.76
CA VAL A 559 -6.66 47.43 -0.03
C VAL A 559 -6.02 48.51 0.84
N THR A 560 -5.25 49.41 0.24
CA THR A 560 -4.76 50.63 0.90
C THR A 560 -5.96 51.41 1.47
N PRO A 561 -6.05 51.64 2.79
CA PRO A 561 -7.22 52.29 3.37
C PRO A 561 -7.36 53.71 2.82
N LEU A 562 -8.47 53.96 2.13
CA LEU A 562 -8.70 55.18 1.36
C LEU A 562 -8.60 56.48 2.19
N ILE A 563 -8.98 56.44 3.47
CA ILE A 563 -8.94 57.58 4.40
C ILE A 563 -8.84 57.09 5.86
N PRO A 564 -8.07 57.76 6.74
CA PRO A 564 -6.75 58.32 6.55
C PRO A 564 -5.64 57.31 6.95
N LEU A 565 -4.37 57.71 6.78
CA LEU A 565 -3.20 56.95 7.25
C LEU A 565 -3.27 56.69 8.76
N GLY A 566 -3.45 55.42 9.16
CA GLY A 566 -3.42 54.97 10.56
C GLY A 566 -4.36 53.82 10.90
N ASN A 567 -5.46 53.64 10.14
CA ASN A 567 -6.37 52.52 10.36
C ASN A 567 -5.74 51.21 9.85
N ASN A 568 -5.75 50.17 10.69
CA ASN A 568 -5.14 48.87 10.43
C ASN A 568 -6.22 47.79 10.37
N SER A 569 -6.06 46.80 9.50
CA SER A 569 -6.91 45.61 9.47
C SER A 569 -6.40 44.53 10.42
N THR A 570 -7.31 43.72 10.95
CA THR A 570 -6.97 42.54 11.76
C THR A 570 -7.64 41.28 11.25
N PHE A 571 -6.97 40.15 11.42
CA PHE A 571 -7.54 38.83 11.17
C PHE A 571 -7.21 37.92 12.35
N THR A 572 -8.21 37.62 13.18
CA THR A 572 -8.03 36.89 14.45
C THR A 572 -8.84 35.61 14.47
N VAL A 573 -8.21 34.50 14.87
CA VAL A 573 -8.89 33.24 15.19
C VAL A 573 -8.45 32.82 16.59
N THR A 574 -9.40 32.73 17.52
CA THR A 574 -9.12 32.41 18.93
C THR A 574 -9.84 31.12 19.31
N GLY A 575 -9.12 30.02 19.50
CA GLY A 575 -9.70 28.71 19.84
C GLY A 575 -10.57 28.06 18.75
N GLY A 576 -10.60 28.61 17.54
CA GLY A 576 -11.36 28.08 16.39
C GLY A 576 -10.53 27.17 15.48
N GLU A 577 -11.16 26.68 14.41
CA GLU A 577 -10.55 25.97 13.29
C GLU A 577 -10.47 26.88 12.06
N LEU A 578 -9.32 26.92 11.37
CA LEU A 578 -9.09 27.74 10.18
C LEU A 578 -8.49 26.94 9.02
N TYR A 579 -9.25 26.79 7.94
CA TYR A 579 -8.79 26.18 6.70
C TYR A 579 -8.74 27.23 5.60
N ILE A 580 -7.58 27.38 4.95
CA ILE A 580 -7.44 28.26 3.79
C ILE A 580 -6.71 27.52 2.68
N THR A 581 -7.35 27.38 1.53
CA THR A 581 -6.73 26.82 0.31
C THR A 581 -6.82 27.83 -0.82
N SER A 582 -5.71 28.06 -1.50
CA SER A 582 -5.62 28.87 -2.73
C SER A 582 -4.96 28.07 -3.84
N SER A 583 -5.40 28.27 -5.07
CA SER A 583 -4.75 27.73 -6.28
C SER A 583 -4.33 28.83 -7.27
N GLY A 584 -4.40 30.10 -6.85
CA GLY A 584 -3.98 31.26 -7.65
C GLY A 584 -2.53 31.66 -7.40
N SER A 585 -1.90 32.24 -8.41
CA SER A 585 -0.45 32.55 -8.50
C SER A 585 0.02 33.75 -7.65
N ALA A 586 -0.68 34.04 -6.57
CA ALA A 586 -0.41 35.14 -5.66
C ALA A 586 -0.45 34.65 -4.18
N PRO A 587 0.16 35.38 -3.24
CA PRO A 587 0.08 35.06 -1.81
C PRO A 587 -1.36 34.88 -1.31
N ILE A 588 -1.58 34.00 -0.32
CA ILE A 588 -2.91 33.80 0.29
C ILE A 588 -3.42 35.11 0.90
N PHE A 589 -2.59 35.79 1.69
CA PHE A 589 -2.79 37.15 2.18
C PHE A 589 -1.96 38.12 1.35
N GLY A 590 -2.60 39.11 0.70
CA GLY A 590 -1.88 40.09 -0.13
C GLY A 590 -2.59 41.44 -0.30
N GLY A 591 -1.87 42.39 -0.89
CA GLY A 591 -2.28 43.79 -0.98
C GLY A 591 -1.57 44.66 0.07
N TYR A 592 -2.28 45.51 0.80
CA TYR A 592 -1.69 46.44 1.78
C TYR A 592 -1.32 45.74 3.11
N MET A 593 -0.32 44.87 3.07
CA MET A 593 0.09 44.03 4.21
C MET A 593 0.71 44.82 5.36
N SER A 594 1.30 46.00 5.12
CA SER A 594 1.86 46.86 6.18
C SER A 594 0.81 47.50 7.09
N GLY A 595 -0.48 47.34 6.77
CA GLY A 595 -1.61 47.64 7.66
C GLY A 595 -2.27 46.42 8.30
N LEU A 596 -1.81 45.19 8.04
CA LEU A 596 -2.47 43.93 8.45
C LEU A 596 -1.78 43.25 9.63
N SER A 597 -2.56 42.94 10.68
CA SER A 597 -2.14 42.07 11.79
C SER A 597 -2.97 40.78 11.82
N VAL A 598 -2.33 39.63 11.55
CA VAL A 598 -2.92 38.29 11.67
C VAL A 598 -2.55 37.68 13.03
N LEU A 599 -3.52 37.08 13.72
CA LEU A 599 -3.35 36.37 14.98
C LEU A 599 -4.12 35.04 14.97
N LEU A 600 -3.40 33.93 15.08
CA LEU A 600 -3.96 32.61 15.37
C LEU A 600 -3.67 32.28 16.84
N ASP A 601 -4.61 32.59 17.73
CA ASP A 601 -4.45 32.40 19.17
C ASP A 601 -5.08 31.10 19.66
N SER A 602 -4.23 30.23 20.18
CA SER A 602 -4.63 28.94 20.74
C SER A 602 -5.55 28.13 19.80
N PRO A 603 -5.31 28.11 18.47
CA PRO A 603 -6.24 27.55 17.49
C PRO A 603 -6.39 26.03 17.66
N LYS A 604 -7.63 25.55 17.56
CA LYS A 604 -7.94 24.11 17.62
C LYS A 604 -7.33 23.38 16.42
N ALA A 605 -7.47 23.94 15.22
CA ALA A 605 -6.88 23.43 13.99
C ALA A 605 -6.53 24.57 13.05
N TYR A 606 -5.43 24.47 12.30
CA TYR A 606 -5.31 25.21 11.05
C TYR A 606 -4.55 24.44 9.96
N ASP A 607 -4.93 24.69 8.71
CA ASP A 607 -4.21 24.32 7.49
C ASP A 607 -4.37 25.46 6.47
N ILE A 608 -3.29 26.19 6.23
CA ILE A 608 -3.23 27.37 5.35
C ILE A 608 -2.22 27.05 4.25
N LYS A 609 -2.66 26.90 3.00
CA LYS A 609 -1.84 26.40 1.88
C LYS A 609 -2.17 27.05 0.55
N ASN A 610 -1.14 27.28 -0.27
CA ASN A 610 -1.30 27.57 -1.69
C ASN A 610 -0.77 26.38 -2.50
N THR A 611 -1.60 25.86 -3.40
CA THR A 611 -1.31 24.69 -4.26
C THR A 611 -0.64 25.07 -5.58
N ASP A 612 -0.49 26.36 -5.90
CA ASP A 612 0.20 26.78 -7.12
C ASP A 612 1.72 26.70 -6.97
N PHE A 613 2.33 25.79 -7.71
CA PHE A 613 3.77 25.55 -7.74
C PHE A 613 4.57 26.67 -8.44
N ALA A 614 3.94 27.49 -9.29
CA ALA A 614 4.61 28.56 -10.04
C ALA A 614 5.03 29.78 -9.20
N ILE A 615 4.58 29.87 -7.94
CA ILE A 615 4.89 31.00 -7.04
C ILE A 615 6.37 31.01 -6.65
N LEU A 616 7.04 32.14 -6.93
CA LEU A 616 8.44 32.37 -6.61
C LEU A 616 8.65 32.72 -5.12
N VAL A 617 9.83 32.38 -4.59
CA VAL A 617 10.21 32.71 -3.19
C VAL A 617 10.19 34.23 -2.93
N GLN A 618 10.43 35.06 -3.95
CA GLN A 618 10.44 36.52 -3.84
C GLN A 618 9.06 37.14 -3.60
N THR A 619 7.98 36.54 -4.14
CA THR A 619 6.61 37.03 -3.93
C THR A 619 6.00 36.52 -2.63
N GLY A 620 6.52 35.40 -2.11
CA GLY A 620 5.93 34.66 -0.99
C GLY A 620 4.65 33.93 -1.37
N SER A 621 4.12 33.10 -0.47
CA SER A 621 2.98 32.22 -0.78
C SER A 621 1.90 32.16 0.30
N ILE A 622 2.24 32.08 1.59
CA ILE A 622 1.24 32.41 2.64
C ILE A 622 0.98 33.92 2.66
N VAL A 623 2.03 34.74 2.74
CA VAL A 623 1.94 36.17 2.99
C VAL A 623 3.19 36.90 2.52
N GLU A 624 3.08 38.15 2.05
CA GLU A 624 4.23 38.97 1.68
C GLU A 624 5.11 39.35 2.89
N THR A 625 6.39 39.62 2.65
CA THR A 625 7.35 40.11 3.67
C THR A 625 7.12 41.56 4.12
N THR A 626 6.10 42.20 3.56
CA THR A 626 5.63 43.56 3.88
C THR A 626 4.62 43.58 5.04
N ILE A 627 4.24 42.41 5.58
CA ILE A 627 3.21 42.33 6.64
C ILE A 627 3.64 42.95 7.97
N LYS A 628 2.73 43.72 8.58
CA LYS A 628 2.94 44.33 9.91
C LYS A 628 3.06 43.30 11.02
N SER A 629 2.15 42.33 11.11
CA SER A 629 2.38 41.12 11.92
C SER A 629 1.61 39.89 11.44
N PHE A 630 2.24 38.73 11.52
CA PHE A 630 1.59 37.42 11.48
C PHE A 630 2.02 36.62 12.70
N LYS A 631 1.09 36.33 13.61
CA LYS A 631 1.36 35.74 14.93
C LYS A 631 0.58 34.44 15.14
N ILE A 632 1.23 33.47 15.77
CA ILE A 632 0.62 32.22 16.23
C ILE A 632 0.99 32.02 17.70
N THR A 633 0.00 31.79 18.57
CA THR A 633 0.21 31.54 20.01
C THR A 633 -0.41 30.21 20.46
N ASN A 634 0.22 29.59 21.45
CA ASN A 634 -0.20 28.34 22.10
C ASN A 634 -0.57 27.21 21.12
N SER A 635 0.31 26.93 20.15
CA SER A 635 0.04 25.96 19.07
C SER A 635 1.27 25.18 18.64
N ASN A 636 1.05 24.03 18.02
CA ASN A 636 2.04 23.42 17.13
C ASN A 636 2.11 24.20 15.80
N LEU A 637 3.21 24.04 15.07
CA LEU A 637 3.42 24.60 13.72
C LEU A 637 4.32 23.67 12.90
N SER A 638 3.80 23.11 11.83
CA SER A 638 4.58 22.52 10.74
C SER A 638 4.54 23.45 9.53
N MET A 639 5.69 23.64 8.87
CA MET A 639 5.87 24.52 7.72
C MET A 639 6.48 23.77 6.54
N TRP A 640 5.91 23.93 5.35
CA TRP A 640 6.44 23.39 4.10
C TRP A 640 7.05 24.54 3.29
N SER A 641 8.32 24.43 2.89
CA SER A 641 9.02 25.48 2.13
C SER A 641 8.45 25.69 0.72
N LEU A 642 8.59 26.91 0.18
CA LEU A 642 8.40 27.19 -1.24
C LEU A 642 9.51 26.60 -2.13
N SER A 643 10.73 26.51 -1.61
CA SER A 643 11.96 26.23 -2.36
C SER A 643 12.15 24.76 -2.77
N LEU A 644 11.23 23.88 -2.40
CA LEU A 644 11.34 22.43 -2.57
C LEU A 644 10.13 21.93 -3.36
N LEU A 645 10.41 21.28 -4.48
CA LEU A 645 9.40 20.62 -5.31
C LEU A 645 8.71 19.52 -4.50
N ASN A 646 7.38 19.61 -4.42
CA ASN A 646 6.48 18.55 -3.97
C ASN A 646 6.91 17.80 -2.69
N LEU A 647 7.19 18.52 -1.59
CA LEU A 647 7.27 17.87 -0.28
C LEU A 647 5.86 17.64 0.30
N LEU A 648 5.54 16.38 0.60
CA LEU A 648 4.37 16.04 1.41
C LEU A 648 4.61 16.30 2.90
N SER A 649 5.87 16.25 3.34
CA SER A 649 6.26 16.49 4.73
C SER A 649 6.80 17.89 4.97
N ALA A 650 6.57 18.42 6.17
CA ALA A 650 7.04 19.74 6.53
C ALA A 650 8.57 19.84 6.51
N SER A 651 9.08 20.95 5.98
CA SER A 651 10.50 21.30 6.01
C SER A 651 10.99 21.63 7.43
N VAL A 652 10.07 22.04 8.31
CA VAL A 652 10.30 22.14 9.76
C VAL A 652 9.00 21.93 10.54
N THR A 653 9.12 21.33 11.73
CA THR A 653 8.03 21.13 12.70
C THR A 653 8.43 21.74 14.04
N TYR A 654 7.46 22.33 14.72
CA TYR A 654 7.58 22.90 16.06
C TYR A 654 6.39 22.46 16.92
N GLN A 655 6.69 21.92 18.10
CA GLN A 655 5.67 21.49 19.07
C GLN A 655 5.53 22.52 20.20
N GLY A 656 4.29 22.83 20.62
CA GLY A 656 4.04 23.61 21.83
C GLY A 656 4.58 25.05 21.83
N ILE A 657 4.54 25.77 20.70
CA ILE A 657 4.96 27.18 20.65
C ILE A 657 4.03 28.04 21.51
N THR A 658 4.59 28.75 22.49
CA THR A 658 3.87 29.79 23.24
C THR A 658 3.56 31.00 22.36
N ALA A 659 4.56 31.55 21.65
CA ALA A 659 4.38 32.62 20.66
C ALA A 659 5.46 32.61 19.56
N ILE A 660 5.06 32.61 18.30
CA ILE A 660 5.90 32.93 17.14
C ILE A 660 5.25 34.07 16.34
N GLU A 661 6.05 35.05 15.89
CA GLU A 661 5.55 36.25 15.21
C GLU A 661 6.51 36.71 14.11
N GLN A 662 6.02 36.80 12.87
CA GLN A 662 6.66 37.52 11.78
C GLN A 662 6.23 38.99 11.80
N ASN A 663 7.18 39.91 11.71
CA ASN A 663 6.99 41.35 11.55
C ASN A 663 7.95 41.83 10.45
N GLY A 664 7.39 42.21 9.30
CA GLY A 664 8.14 42.40 8.06
C GLY A 664 8.87 41.12 7.64
N VAL A 665 10.20 41.21 7.47
CA VAL A 665 11.10 40.07 7.22
C VAL A 665 11.57 39.35 8.49
N LEU A 666 11.39 39.94 9.68
CA LEU A 666 11.90 39.39 10.93
C LEU A 666 10.89 38.39 11.52
N ILE A 667 11.33 37.16 11.83
CA ILE A 667 10.60 36.27 12.75
C ILE A 667 11.21 36.36 14.15
N THR A 668 10.34 36.37 15.15
CA THR A 668 10.66 36.26 16.58
C THR A 668 9.88 35.09 17.19
N ASN A 669 10.45 34.47 18.24
CA ASN A 669 9.86 33.37 18.99
C ASN A 669 10.12 33.60 20.48
N SER A 670 9.19 33.20 21.35
CA SER A 670 9.35 33.22 22.80
C SER A 670 10.13 32.01 23.36
N GLY A 671 10.34 30.98 22.54
CA GLY A 671 11.11 29.77 22.88
C GLY A 671 12.54 29.72 22.33
N SER A 672 13.26 28.67 22.70
CA SER A 672 14.66 28.42 22.34
C SER A 672 14.91 28.37 20.82
N VAL A 673 16.14 28.75 20.44
CA VAL A 673 16.77 28.74 19.09
C VAL A 673 15.96 28.02 17.99
N LEU A 674 15.37 28.80 17.08
CA LEU A 674 14.84 28.30 15.80
C LEU A 674 16.02 27.91 14.87
N PRO A 675 16.15 26.66 14.41
CA PRO A 675 17.17 26.28 13.43
C PRO A 675 16.76 26.76 12.03
N GLY A 676 17.40 27.81 11.52
CA GLY A 676 17.19 28.32 10.16
C GLY A 676 15.81 28.95 9.91
N LEU A 677 15.69 30.27 10.07
CA LEU A 677 14.43 30.99 9.86
C LEU A 677 13.96 30.96 8.39
N LEU A 678 13.07 30.04 8.06
CA LEU A 678 12.08 30.24 7.00
C LEU A 678 11.01 31.21 7.52
N THR A 679 10.73 32.29 6.78
CA THR A 679 9.57 33.17 7.05
C THR A 679 8.27 32.47 6.68
N PHE A 680 7.12 32.92 7.18
CA PHE A 680 5.81 32.47 6.65
C PHE A 680 5.67 32.85 5.17
N SER A 681 6.33 33.92 4.73
CA SER A 681 6.48 34.26 3.31
C SER A 681 7.20 33.17 2.51
N ALA A 682 8.27 32.58 3.07
CA ALA A 682 9.00 31.46 2.46
C ALA A 682 8.26 30.11 2.56
N ALA A 683 7.14 30.03 3.28
CA ALA A 683 6.31 28.83 3.37
C ALA A 683 5.25 28.79 2.25
N ARG A 684 5.01 27.58 1.74
CA ARG A 684 3.94 27.19 0.80
C ARG A 684 2.68 26.70 1.53
N ARG A 685 2.88 26.08 2.70
CA ARG A 685 1.84 25.60 3.62
C ARG A 685 2.29 25.79 5.06
N ILE A 686 1.36 26.12 5.95
CA ILE A 686 1.51 26.04 7.41
C ILE A 686 0.29 25.35 8.05
N ALA A 687 0.52 24.48 9.03
CA ALA A 687 -0.54 23.77 9.75
C ALA A 687 -0.14 23.50 11.22
N ASN A 688 -1.11 23.24 12.11
CA ASN A 688 -0.82 22.78 13.48
C ASN A 688 -0.79 21.24 13.64
N THR A 689 -0.92 20.48 12.55
CA THR A 689 -0.66 19.04 12.53
C THR A 689 0.84 18.80 12.51
N LEU A 690 1.38 18.09 13.51
CA LEU A 690 2.81 17.78 13.59
C LEU A 690 3.23 16.81 12.49
N SER A 691 4.18 17.20 11.66
CA SER A 691 4.96 16.25 10.84
C SER A 691 6.10 15.70 11.70
N LEU A 692 5.88 14.54 12.31
CA LEU A 692 6.87 13.78 13.08
C LEU A 692 7.67 12.83 12.18
N PRO A 693 8.89 12.42 12.55
CA PRO A 693 9.56 11.29 11.92
C PRO A 693 8.77 9.98 12.17
N THR A 694 9.07 8.94 11.41
CA THR A 694 8.59 7.57 11.65
C THR A 694 9.70 6.56 11.34
N VAL A 695 9.44 5.27 11.54
CA VAL A 695 10.41 4.19 11.27
C VAL A 695 9.82 3.05 10.45
N GLN A 696 10.69 2.36 9.73
CA GLN A 696 10.39 1.13 8.99
C GLN A 696 11.33 0.03 9.48
N PHE A 697 10.77 -1.11 9.88
CA PHE A 697 11.56 -2.32 10.12
C PHE A 697 12.05 -2.90 8.79
N SER A 698 13.23 -3.51 8.81
CA SER A 698 13.84 -4.22 7.68
C SER A 698 14.74 -5.34 8.17
N SER A 699 14.96 -6.38 7.37
CA SER A 699 15.92 -7.41 7.71
C SER A 699 17.35 -7.02 7.25
N PRO A 700 18.38 -7.10 8.11
CA PRO A 700 19.77 -6.87 7.69
C PRO A 700 20.30 -7.98 6.76
N TYR A 701 19.57 -9.09 6.60
CA TYR A 701 19.96 -10.25 5.79
C TYR A 701 19.55 -10.15 4.32
N THR A 702 18.92 -9.04 3.90
CA THR A 702 18.50 -8.81 2.52
C THR A 702 18.91 -7.44 2.00
N SER A 703 19.21 -7.42 0.69
CA SER A 703 19.41 -6.24 -0.13
C SER A 703 18.08 -5.55 -0.49
N ASP A 704 16.92 -6.21 -0.31
CA ASP A 704 15.63 -5.52 -0.34
C ASP A 704 15.47 -4.64 0.91
N LEU A 705 15.80 -3.37 0.71
CA LEU A 705 15.73 -2.33 1.73
C LEU A 705 14.31 -2.05 2.25
N ASN A 706 13.28 -2.51 1.52
CA ASN A 706 11.87 -2.31 1.89
C ASN A 706 11.25 -3.54 2.58
N ALA A 707 11.89 -4.70 2.54
CA ALA A 707 11.39 -5.95 3.12
C ALA A 707 11.22 -5.83 4.65
N GLN A 708 9.99 -5.57 5.09
CA GLN A 708 9.60 -5.47 6.50
C GLN A 708 9.56 -6.86 7.15
N LEU A 709 10.74 -7.40 7.42
CA LEU A 709 10.96 -8.75 7.89
C LEU A 709 11.81 -8.73 9.17
N VAL A 710 11.29 -9.36 10.22
CA VAL A 710 12.03 -9.83 11.40
C VAL A 710 11.52 -11.23 11.70
N THR A 711 12.41 -12.19 11.92
CA THR A 711 12.08 -13.60 12.13
C THR A 711 12.63 -14.13 13.45
N ASN A 712 12.09 -15.24 13.95
CA ASN A 712 12.63 -15.97 15.11
C ASN A 712 13.99 -16.65 14.85
N ALA A 713 14.58 -16.49 13.66
CA ALA A 713 15.98 -16.84 13.37
C ALA A 713 16.93 -15.63 13.37
N ASP A 714 16.42 -14.42 13.66
CA ASP A 714 17.18 -13.16 13.57
C ASP A 714 17.70 -12.74 14.95
N LYS A 715 19.02 -12.66 15.12
CA LYS A 715 19.65 -11.92 16.24
C LYS A 715 20.00 -10.48 15.89
N LYS A 716 19.81 -10.04 14.65
CA LYS A 716 20.05 -8.64 14.24
C LYS A 716 18.80 -8.04 13.59
N VAL A 717 18.45 -6.83 14.02
CA VAL A 717 17.26 -6.09 13.55
C VAL A 717 17.68 -4.75 12.99
N ARG A 718 17.24 -4.42 11.76
CA ARG A 718 17.60 -3.18 11.05
C ARG A 718 16.39 -2.26 10.93
N VAL A 719 16.43 -1.11 11.61
CA VAL A 719 15.36 -0.11 11.56
C VAL A 719 15.81 1.08 10.72
N ARG A 720 14.96 1.57 9.81
CA ARG A 720 15.23 2.76 8.99
C ARG A 720 14.36 3.93 9.45
N VAL A 721 14.94 5.12 9.63
CA VAL A 721 14.21 6.33 10.01
C VAL A 721 13.79 7.11 8.77
N ILE A 722 12.48 7.36 8.66
CA ILE A 722 11.87 8.23 7.65
C ILE A 722 11.61 9.59 8.31
N THR A 723 12.19 10.65 7.75
CA THR A 723 12.04 12.04 8.21
C THR A 723 10.98 12.81 7.42
N GLY A 724 10.55 12.29 6.27
CA GLY A 724 9.47 12.86 5.47
C GLY A 724 9.24 12.12 4.16
N TYR A 725 8.51 12.74 3.23
CA TYR A 725 8.21 12.23 1.90
C TYR A 725 8.26 13.34 0.84
N THR A 726 8.86 13.05 -0.32
CA THR A 726 8.62 13.76 -1.58
C THR A 726 7.48 13.10 -2.35
N GLU A 727 6.88 13.83 -3.30
CA GLU A 727 5.88 13.31 -4.23
C GLU A 727 6.23 13.68 -5.67
N SER A 728 6.12 12.74 -6.60
CA SER A 728 6.24 13.03 -8.03
C SER A 728 5.19 12.23 -8.79
N ASN A 729 4.36 12.93 -9.58
CA ASN A 729 3.27 12.32 -10.36
C ASN A 729 2.38 11.36 -9.54
N GLY A 730 2.04 11.73 -8.29
CA GLY A 730 1.25 10.91 -7.37
C GLY A 730 2.02 9.79 -6.64
N THR A 731 3.30 9.56 -6.96
CA THR A 731 4.15 8.57 -6.31
C THR A 731 4.90 9.20 -5.13
N GLN A 732 4.72 8.64 -3.93
CA GLN A 732 5.40 9.10 -2.72
C GLN A 732 6.75 8.38 -2.56
N THR A 733 7.82 9.14 -2.31
CA THR A 733 9.17 8.59 -2.05
C THR A 733 9.61 9.01 -0.64
N PRO A 734 9.96 8.07 0.26
CA PRO A 734 10.41 8.43 1.60
C PRO A 734 11.77 9.14 1.59
N ILE A 735 11.88 10.15 2.45
CA ILE A 735 13.11 10.86 2.79
C ILE A 735 13.63 10.24 4.09
N TYR A 736 14.90 9.83 4.09
CA TYR A 736 15.50 9.16 5.23
C TYR A 736 16.38 10.10 6.06
N ALA A 737 16.60 9.75 7.32
CA ALA A 737 17.59 10.43 8.16
C ALA A 737 19.01 10.27 7.59
N GLY A 738 19.86 11.29 7.77
CA GLY A 738 21.29 11.19 7.53
C GLY A 738 22.07 10.77 8.80
N THR A 739 23.39 10.63 8.67
CA THR A 739 24.28 10.17 9.74
C THR A 739 24.12 11.00 11.02
N GLY A 740 23.76 10.35 12.13
CA GLY A 740 23.59 10.98 13.44
C GLY A 740 22.40 11.94 13.58
N THR A 741 21.59 12.14 12.53
CA THR A 741 20.46 13.11 12.54
C THR A 741 19.22 12.59 13.25
N ALA A 742 19.14 11.27 13.48
CA ALA A 742 18.12 10.65 14.30
C ALA A 742 18.73 9.60 15.24
N THR A 743 18.05 9.36 16.36
CA THR A 743 18.21 8.17 17.19
C THR A 743 16.99 7.26 17.01
N VAL A 744 17.17 5.96 17.19
CA VAL A 744 16.10 4.98 17.31
C VAL A 744 16.21 4.29 18.65
N LYS A 745 15.09 4.20 19.38
CA LYS A 745 14.91 3.27 20.49
C LYS A 745 14.17 2.03 19.97
N LEU A 746 14.81 0.87 20.04
CA LEU A 746 14.18 -0.43 19.85
C LEU A 746 13.72 -0.96 21.23
N THR A 747 12.59 -1.66 21.25
CA THR A 747 12.11 -2.50 22.35
C THR A 747 11.79 -3.88 21.80
N ASP A 748 12.40 -4.93 22.33
CA ASP A 748 12.23 -6.31 21.87
C ASP A 748 10.98 -7.01 22.44
N ASP A 749 10.76 -8.27 22.08
CA ASP A 749 9.62 -9.07 22.53
C ASP A 749 9.67 -9.46 24.01
N GLN A 750 10.82 -9.30 24.68
CA GLN A 750 10.94 -9.41 26.14
C GLN A 750 10.82 -8.05 26.86
N GLY A 751 10.68 -6.96 26.11
CA GLY A 751 10.55 -5.60 26.63
C GLY A 751 11.88 -4.94 26.99
N ALA A 752 13.02 -5.55 26.68
CA ALA A 752 14.33 -4.91 26.85
C ALA A 752 14.55 -3.86 25.76
N THR A 753 15.28 -2.79 26.08
CA THR A 753 15.37 -1.60 25.21
C THR A 753 16.80 -1.28 24.81
N GLN A 754 17.03 -1.07 23.52
CA GLN A 754 18.30 -0.64 22.95
C GLN A 754 18.13 0.71 22.25
N SER A 755 19.21 1.49 22.13
CA SER A 755 19.22 2.77 21.42
C SER A 755 20.44 2.92 20.53
N GLY A 756 20.26 3.49 19.33
CA GLY A 756 21.36 3.76 18.39
C GLY A 756 21.07 4.95 17.48
N THR A 757 22.11 5.48 16.83
CA THR A 757 22.05 6.62 15.89
C THR A 757 22.03 6.17 14.43
N THR A 758 21.39 6.94 13.55
CA THR A 758 21.31 6.61 12.12
C THR A 758 22.64 6.70 11.38
N ASP A 759 22.83 5.82 10.40
CA ASP A 759 23.89 5.93 9.38
C ASP A 759 23.52 6.91 8.24
N SER A 760 24.35 6.95 7.19
CA SER A 760 24.17 7.83 6.03
C SER A 760 22.97 7.48 5.14
N SER A 761 22.40 6.29 5.30
CA SER A 761 21.21 5.80 4.59
C SER A 761 19.95 5.80 5.46
N GLY A 762 20.07 6.22 6.72
CA GLY A 762 18.99 6.30 7.70
C GLY A 762 18.77 5.05 8.54
N TYR A 763 19.67 4.06 8.51
CA TYR A 763 19.53 2.83 9.28
C TYR A 763 20.13 2.90 10.67
N VAL A 764 19.54 2.16 11.60
CA VAL A 764 20.12 1.73 12.88
C VAL A 764 20.05 0.20 12.90
N ASN A 765 21.19 -0.45 13.17
CA ASN A 765 21.27 -1.90 13.32
C ASN A 765 21.43 -2.25 14.80
N PHE A 766 20.60 -3.17 15.29
CA PHE A 766 20.59 -3.66 16.66
C PHE A 766 20.97 -5.15 16.70
N THR A 767 21.50 -5.61 17.83
CA THR A 767 21.81 -7.03 18.06
C THR A 767 21.14 -7.50 19.34
N LEU A 768 20.29 -8.51 19.24
CA LEU A 768 19.62 -9.18 20.34
C LEU A 768 20.56 -10.23 20.97
N ASP A 769 20.43 -10.44 22.28
CA ASP A 769 21.14 -11.51 22.99
C ASP A 769 20.47 -12.88 22.78
N HIS A 770 19.15 -12.90 22.59
CA HIS A 770 18.31 -14.06 22.31
C HIS A 770 17.86 -14.14 20.83
N PHE A 771 17.10 -15.18 20.50
CA PHE A 771 16.30 -15.26 19.27
C PHE A 771 14.85 -14.88 19.62
N PRO A 772 14.22 -13.95 18.89
CA PRO A 772 12.92 -13.38 19.28
C PRO A 772 11.77 -14.39 19.08
N THR A 773 10.74 -14.27 19.90
CA THR A 773 9.63 -15.23 19.96
C THR A 773 8.67 -15.06 18.77
N ALA A 774 8.40 -16.13 18.02
CA ALA A 774 7.44 -16.10 16.91
C ALA A 774 6.05 -15.65 17.37
N GLY A 775 5.42 -14.76 16.59
CA GLY A 775 4.12 -14.18 16.90
C GLY A 775 4.13 -13.09 17.99
N ALA A 776 5.26 -12.86 18.68
CA ALA A 776 5.42 -11.73 19.59
C ALA A 776 5.72 -10.43 18.81
N THR A 777 5.68 -9.29 19.50
CA THR A 777 5.77 -7.96 18.90
C THR A 777 6.97 -7.17 19.41
N MET A 778 7.77 -6.63 18.49
CA MET A 778 8.82 -5.64 18.79
C MET A 778 8.32 -4.24 18.43
N THR A 779 8.83 -3.19 19.09
CA THR A 779 8.49 -1.79 18.76
C THR A 779 9.73 -0.92 18.58
N ALA A 780 9.65 0.07 17.68
CA ALA A 780 10.71 1.04 17.44
C ALA A 780 10.16 2.48 17.38
N GLN A 781 10.90 3.42 17.95
CA GLN A 781 10.59 4.86 17.98
C GLN A 781 11.80 5.65 17.49
N ALA A 782 11.62 6.55 16.53
CA ALA A 782 12.66 7.51 16.14
C ALA A 782 12.59 8.76 17.03
N THR A 783 13.72 9.39 17.30
CA THR A 783 13.80 10.75 17.83
C THR A 783 14.78 11.58 17.00
N THR A 784 14.28 12.64 16.39
CA THR A 784 15.08 13.70 15.75
C THR A 784 15.14 14.90 16.70
N THR A 785 14.54 16.04 16.35
CA THR A 785 14.14 17.08 17.32
C THR A 785 12.93 16.64 18.15
N TYR A 786 12.11 15.71 17.61
CA TYR A 786 10.92 15.17 18.25
C TYR A 786 10.89 13.64 18.15
N THR A 787 10.27 12.99 19.13
CA THR A 787 10.04 11.55 19.17
C THR A 787 8.80 11.17 18.35
N SER A 788 8.87 10.07 17.61
CA SER A 788 7.75 9.48 16.87
C SER A 788 6.82 8.67 17.78
N ASP A 789 5.62 8.40 17.30
CA ASP A 789 4.84 7.27 17.82
C ASP A 789 5.61 5.94 17.61
N PRO A 790 5.37 4.89 18.43
CA PRO A 790 5.96 3.58 18.25
C PRO A 790 5.38 2.84 17.04
N VAL A 791 6.25 2.45 16.10
CA VAL A 791 5.92 1.48 15.06
C VAL A 791 6.15 0.07 15.61
N THR A 792 5.27 -0.87 15.27
CA THR A 792 5.29 -2.26 15.77
C THR A 792 5.49 -3.22 14.62
N ILE A 793 6.26 -4.30 14.83
CA ILE A 793 6.34 -5.46 13.92
C ILE A 793 6.06 -6.75 14.69
N THR A 794 5.42 -7.72 14.03
CA THR A 794 5.25 -9.09 14.55
C THR A 794 6.37 -9.99 14.03
N VAL A 795 7.00 -10.74 14.92
CA VAL A 795 8.10 -11.67 14.60
C VAL A 795 7.55 -12.85 13.80
N GLN A 796 8.09 -13.09 12.60
CA GLN A 796 7.64 -14.19 11.73
C GLN A 796 8.30 -15.51 12.12
N ASP A 797 7.56 -16.62 11.95
CA ASP A 797 8.10 -17.96 12.15
C ASP A 797 8.85 -18.47 10.91
N LYS A 798 10.13 -18.76 11.11
CA LYS A 798 11.06 -19.38 10.15
C LYS A 798 11.89 -20.51 10.73
N THR A 799 11.70 -20.88 12.01
CA THR A 799 12.43 -21.99 12.63
C THR A 799 11.65 -23.30 12.45
N PRO A 800 12.22 -24.34 11.81
CA PRO A 800 11.56 -25.63 11.73
C PRO A 800 11.47 -26.32 13.11
N PRO A 801 10.56 -27.30 13.30
CA PRO A 801 10.50 -28.12 14.50
C PRO A 801 11.83 -28.78 14.84
N THR A 802 12.05 -29.14 16.11
CA THR A 802 13.18 -30.01 16.48
C THR A 802 13.07 -31.36 15.73
N PRO A 803 14.16 -31.86 15.09
CA PRO A 803 14.16 -33.16 14.43
C PRO A 803 13.73 -34.29 15.38
N VAL A 804 12.83 -35.14 14.93
CA VAL A 804 12.22 -36.22 15.75
C VAL A 804 13.04 -37.51 15.71
N THR A 805 12.98 -38.33 16.76
CA THR A 805 13.64 -39.65 16.82
C THR A 805 12.64 -40.81 16.73
N VAL A 806 13.08 -41.96 16.19
CA VAL A 806 12.26 -43.19 16.17
C VAL A 806 12.31 -43.95 17.49
N LYS A 807 11.25 -44.70 17.78
CA LYS A 807 11.17 -45.60 18.92
C LYS A 807 12.30 -46.63 18.87
N ASP A 808 12.86 -46.95 20.04
CA ASP A 808 13.94 -47.93 20.23
C ASP A 808 15.22 -47.62 19.43
N GLY A 809 15.32 -46.41 18.84
CA GLY A 809 16.49 -45.92 18.09
C GLY A 809 16.79 -46.64 16.76
N LYS A 810 15.89 -47.52 16.30
CA LYS A 810 16.15 -48.48 15.21
C LYS A 810 14.93 -48.64 14.31
N ILE A 811 15.18 -48.92 13.03
CA ILE A 811 14.18 -49.27 12.02
C ILE A 811 14.49 -50.69 11.53
N VAL A 812 13.50 -51.57 11.40
CA VAL A 812 13.66 -52.95 10.86
C VAL A 812 12.81 -53.17 9.62
N ALA A 813 13.32 -53.98 8.69
CA ALA A 813 12.75 -54.19 7.35
C ALA A 813 11.29 -54.73 7.31
N ASP A 814 10.82 -55.34 8.40
CA ASP A 814 9.52 -56.02 8.51
C ASP A 814 8.57 -55.42 9.56
N GLN A 815 8.91 -54.25 10.12
CA GLN A 815 8.00 -53.50 10.99
C GLN A 815 6.73 -53.07 10.26
N LYS A 816 5.65 -52.81 11.00
CA LYS A 816 4.35 -52.40 10.42
C LYS A 816 4.18 -50.88 10.25
N ALA A 817 4.92 -50.09 11.01
CA ALA A 817 4.94 -48.63 10.98
C ALA A 817 6.23 -48.12 11.65
N ILE A 818 6.67 -46.90 11.31
CA ILE A 818 7.66 -46.16 12.12
C ILE A 818 6.90 -45.53 13.28
N ALA A 819 7.36 -45.69 14.52
CA ALA A 819 6.73 -45.11 15.70
C ALA A 819 7.64 -44.04 16.34
N SER A 820 7.03 -43.03 16.96
CA SER A 820 7.73 -41.96 17.68
C SER A 820 8.58 -42.45 18.85
N GLY A 821 9.85 -42.08 18.87
CA GLY A 821 10.76 -42.15 20.02
C GLY A 821 10.92 -40.81 20.73
N SER A 822 10.68 -39.70 20.03
CA SER A 822 10.46 -38.37 20.63
C SER A 822 9.12 -37.79 20.16
N THR A 823 8.55 -36.93 20.99
CA THR A 823 7.39 -36.10 20.63
C THR A 823 7.80 -34.90 19.76
N THR A 824 6.82 -34.25 19.13
CA THR A 824 6.92 -32.93 18.50
C THR A 824 5.66 -32.11 18.80
N THR A 825 5.55 -30.86 18.35
CA THR A 825 4.33 -30.06 18.59
C THR A 825 3.10 -30.71 17.93
N ALA A 826 1.99 -30.81 18.66
CA ALA A 826 0.73 -31.32 18.13
C ALA A 826 0.30 -30.54 16.87
N GLY A 827 -0.14 -31.24 15.83
CA GLY A 827 -0.47 -30.64 14.54
C GLY A 827 0.71 -30.48 13.57
N ASN A 828 1.96 -30.65 14.00
CA ASN A 828 3.10 -30.73 13.08
C ASN A 828 2.90 -31.90 12.11
N THR A 829 3.26 -31.71 10.84
CA THR A 829 3.25 -32.76 9.84
C THR A 829 4.61 -33.45 9.76
N LEU A 830 4.60 -34.73 9.40
CA LEU A 830 5.80 -35.54 9.23
C LEU A 830 5.76 -36.26 7.89
N ARG A 831 6.93 -36.46 7.28
CA ARG A 831 7.16 -37.42 6.19
C ARG A 831 8.50 -38.11 6.39
N TYR A 832 8.82 -39.06 5.52
CA TYR A 832 10.19 -39.58 5.41
C TYR A 832 10.60 -39.84 3.96
N THR A 833 11.90 -40.01 3.73
CA THR A 833 12.47 -40.50 2.47
C THR A 833 13.10 -41.87 2.66
N VAL A 834 13.22 -42.64 1.58
CA VAL A 834 14.02 -43.87 1.48
C VAL A 834 15.12 -43.63 0.45
N ASN A 835 16.38 -43.76 0.86
CA ASN A 835 17.56 -43.49 0.01
C ASN A 835 17.49 -42.13 -0.70
N GLY A 836 16.97 -41.11 -0.01
CA GLY A 836 16.77 -39.75 -0.53
C GLY A 836 15.51 -39.52 -1.38
N THR A 837 14.80 -40.56 -1.80
CA THR A 837 13.55 -40.48 -2.57
C THR A 837 12.34 -40.45 -1.64
N SER A 838 11.22 -39.82 -2.04
CA SER A 838 9.98 -39.84 -1.26
C SER A 838 9.56 -41.27 -0.89
N ALA A 839 9.02 -41.45 0.31
CA ALA A 839 8.44 -42.72 0.73
C ALA A 839 6.94 -42.72 0.42
N ASP A 840 6.52 -43.50 -0.57
CA ASP A 840 5.17 -43.40 -1.13
C ASP A 840 4.30 -44.65 -0.85
N ASP A 841 2.98 -44.44 -0.81
CA ASP A 841 1.96 -45.47 -0.62
C ASP A 841 1.75 -46.33 -1.89
N SER A 842 0.84 -47.31 -1.83
CA SER A 842 0.53 -48.20 -2.97
C SER A 842 -0.12 -47.51 -4.18
N ASN A 843 -0.44 -46.22 -4.07
CA ASN A 843 -1.08 -45.40 -5.09
C ASN A 843 -0.12 -44.30 -5.60
N GLY A 844 1.09 -44.18 -5.04
CA GLY A 844 2.06 -43.13 -5.38
C GLY A 844 1.91 -41.82 -4.60
N ASN A 845 1.17 -41.80 -3.49
CA ASN A 845 1.08 -40.64 -2.61
C ASN A 845 2.19 -40.65 -1.55
N ALA A 846 2.83 -39.51 -1.31
CA ALA A 846 3.83 -39.38 -0.24
C ALA A 846 3.25 -39.69 1.14
N ILE A 847 3.89 -40.61 1.87
CA ILE A 847 3.47 -41.04 3.20
C ILE A 847 3.73 -39.90 4.18
N THR A 848 2.62 -39.40 4.74
CA THR A 848 2.61 -38.33 5.72
C THR A 848 1.86 -38.75 6.98
N ALA A 849 2.17 -38.08 8.09
CA ALA A 849 1.45 -38.18 9.35
C ALA A 849 1.30 -36.80 9.98
N THR A 850 0.40 -36.67 10.95
CA THR A 850 0.26 -35.48 11.80
C THR A 850 0.49 -35.90 13.25
N ALA A 851 1.28 -35.10 13.98
CA ALA A 851 1.51 -35.33 15.40
C ALA A 851 0.23 -35.17 16.21
N ALA A 852 -0.06 -36.15 17.07
CA ALA A 852 -1.24 -36.19 17.92
C ALA A 852 -1.18 -35.12 19.04
N SER A 853 -2.24 -35.00 19.84
CA SER A 853 -2.37 -34.00 20.91
C SER A 853 -1.34 -34.12 22.03
N ASP A 854 -0.71 -35.29 22.19
CA ASP A 854 0.41 -35.54 23.11
C ASP A 854 1.79 -35.39 22.44
N GLY A 855 1.82 -35.02 21.15
CA GLY A 855 3.01 -34.91 20.32
C GLY A 855 3.54 -36.23 19.77
N SER A 856 2.90 -37.36 20.05
CA SER A 856 3.26 -38.66 19.47
C SER A 856 2.92 -38.73 17.98
N TRP A 857 3.58 -39.63 17.25
CA TRP A 857 3.39 -39.78 15.80
C TRP A 857 3.72 -41.20 15.33
N SER A 858 3.16 -41.59 14.18
CA SER A 858 3.52 -42.83 13.50
C SER A 858 3.36 -42.69 11.99
N LEU A 859 4.32 -43.20 11.23
CA LEU A 859 4.34 -43.20 9.77
C LEU A 859 4.14 -44.63 9.24
N ALA A 860 3.34 -44.78 8.19
CA ALA A 860 3.13 -46.08 7.54
C ALA A 860 4.42 -46.61 6.89
N MET A 861 4.41 -47.87 6.43
CA MET A 861 5.46 -48.44 5.57
C MET A 861 5.23 -48.10 4.09
N PRO A 862 6.29 -48.03 3.26
CA PRO A 862 6.14 -47.78 1.84
C PRO A 862 5.57 -48.99 1.10
N ALA A 863 5.04 -48.77 -0.10
CA ALA A 863 4.55 -49.86 -0.96
C ALA A 863 5.66 -50.87 -1.31
N THR A 864 6.86 -50.37 -1.55
CA THR A 864 8.09 -51.16 -1.61
C THR A 864 8.54 -51.50 -0.20
N LYS A 865 8.66 -52.80 0.11
CA LYS A 865 9.22 -53.24 1.39
C LYS A 865 10.64 -52.71 1.56
N LEU A 866 10.91 -52.14 2.73
CA LEU A 866 12.24 -51.72 3.16
C LEU A 866 13.20 -52.92 3.16
N LYS A 867 14.47 -52.66 2.84
CA LYS A 867 15.56 -53.64 2.81
C LYS A 867 16.60 -53.27 3.86
N ALA A 868 17.35 -54.25 4.32
CA ALA A 868 18.53 -53.97 5.15
C ALA A 868 19.50 -53.05 4.39
N ASN A 869 20.03 -52.06 5.09
CA ASN A 869 20.89 -50.97 4.59
C ASN A 869 20.19 -49.83 3.83
N ASP A 870 18.86 -49.83 3.66
CA ASP A 870 18.16 -48.62 3.20
C ASP A 870 18.36 -47.47 4.22
N VAL A 871 18.52 -46.23 3.74
CA VAL A 871 18.64 -45.04 4.57
C VAL A 871 17.30 -44.31 4.63
N ILE A 872 16.73 -44.21 5.83
CA ILE A 872 15.51 -43.46 6.13
C ILE A 872 15.88 -42.09 6.68
N GLN A 873 15.33 -41.01 6.14
CA GLN A 873 15.42 -39.68 6.75
C GLN A 873 14.03 -39.13 7.09
N ILE A 874 13.81 -38.70 8.33
CA ILE A 874 12.49 -38.29 8.86
C ILE A 874 12.44 -36.78 9.07
N PHE A 875 11.46 -36.16 8.42
CA PHE A 875 11.26 -34.72 8.38
C PHE A 875 10.03 -34.35 9.22
N ALA A 876 10.16 -33.38 10.12
CA ALA A 876 9.04 -32.72 10.78
C ALA A 876 8.89 -31.28 10.27
N LYS A 877 7.63 -30.85 10.13
CA LYS A 877 7.22 -29.59 9.52
C LYS A 877 6.10 -28.93 10.32
N ASP A 878 6.25 -27.65 10.63
CA ASP A 878 5.29 -26.87 11.41
C ASP A 878 4.08 -26.38 10.57
N SER A 879 3.16 -25.68 11.23
CA SER A 879 1.99 -25.05 10.61
C SER A 879 2.28 -23.76 9.83
N ALA A 880 3.44 -23.12 10.02
CA ALA A 880 3.91 -22.00 9.20
C ALA A 880 4.56 -22.47 7.89
N GLY A 881 4.87 -23.76 7.79
CA GLY A 881 5.43 -24.43 6.63
C GLY A 881 6.95 -24.65 6.69
N ASN A 882 7.63 -24.33 7.80
CA ASN A 882 9.06 -24.56 7.93
C ASN A 882 9.32 -26.04 8.30
N GLU A 883 10.37 -26.62 7.75
CA GLU A 883 10.65 -28.06 7.80
C GLU A 883 12.14 -28.33 8.05
N ASN A 884 12.46 -29.45 8.69
CA ASN A 884 13.85 -29.86 8.89
C ASN A 884 14.60 -29.93 7.54
N PRO A 885 15.77 -29.30 7.39
CA PRO A 885 16.55 -29.41 6.16
C PRO A 885 17.17 -30.81 6.01
N VAL A 886 17.50 -31.20 4.78
CA VAL A 886 18.17 -32.48 4.45
C VAL A 886 19.55 -32.57 5.10
N THR A 887 20.27 -31.45 5.16
CA THR A 887 21.57 -31.26 5.80
C THR A 887 21.51 -30.05 6.74
N SER A 888 22.41 -29.97 7.73
CA SER A 888 22.42 -28.84 8.69
C SER A 888 22.57 -27.52 7.95
N THR A 889 21.61 -26.60 8.09
CA THR A 889 21.51 -25.39 7.27
C THR A 889 21.38 -24.16 8.15
N THR A 890 22.17 -23.11 7.89
CA THR A 890 22.05 -21.83 8.60
C THR A 890 21.11 -20.89 7.85
N TYR A 891 20.14 -20.33 8.55
CA TYR A 891 19.25 -19.27 8.09
C TYR A 891 19.40 -18.06 9.01
N HIS A 892 19.85 -16.94 8.46
CA HIS A 892 20.22 -15.72 9.19
C HIS A 892 21.24 -16.02 10.31
N ASP A 893 20.88 -15.92 11.60
CA ASP A 893 21.77 -16.25 12.72
C ASP A 893 21.54 -17.65 13.31
N ALA A 894 20.49 -18.37 12.88
CA ALA A 894 20.12 -19.67 13.44
C ALA A 894 20.59 -20.84 12.55
N THR A 895 21.13 -21.88 13.17
CA THR A 895 21.51 -23.13 12.46
C THR A 895 20.49 -24.21 12.76
N PHE A 896 19.78 -24.64 11.72
CA PHE A 896 18.76 -25.68 11.77
C PHE A 896 19.41 -27.05 11.58
N ALA A 897 19.25 -27.93 12.59
CA ALA A 897 19.73 -29.29 12.53
C ALA A 897 19.00 -30.10 11.46
N ALA A 898 19.72 -31.03 10.82
CA ALA A 898 19.17 -31.89 9.77
C ALA A 898 18.04 -32.80 10.28
N ALA A 899 17.13 -33.16 9.38
CA ALA A 899 16.19 -34.27 9.54
C ALA A 899 16.94 -35.56 9.95
N THR A 900 16.42 -36.32 10.92
CA THR A 900 17.14 -37.46 11.51
C THR A 900 17.27 -38.62 10.52
N GLN A 901 18.41 -39.30 10.52
CA GLN A 901 18.70 -40.42 9.63
C GLN A 901 18.87 -41.74 10.38
N TYR A 902 18.37 -42.82 9.78
CA TYR A 902 18.42 -44.19 10.31
C TYR A 902 18.70 -45.19 9.19
N THR A 903 19.60 -46.13 9.42
CA THR A 903 19.81 -47.28 8.52
C THR A 903 18.88 -48.42 8.91
N VAL A 904 18.15 -48.97 7.94
CA VAL A 904 17.25 -50.11 8.14
C VAL A 904 18.05 -51.37 8.45
N ALA A 905 17.67 -52.05 9.54
CA ALA A 905 18.22 -53.33 9.95
C ALA A 905 17.42 -54.53 9.38
N PRO A 906 18.02 -55.75 9.35
CA PRO A 906 17.33 -56.97 8.89
C PRO A 906 16.01 -57.26 9.61
N ALA A 907 15.16 -58.06 8.96
CA ALA A 907 13.88 -58.51 9.47
C ALA A 907 14.02 -59.44 10.70
N ILE A 908 13.04 -59.43 11.60
CA ILE A 908 13.07 -60.18 12.88
C ILE A 908 11.80 -61.00 13.20
N GLY A 909 10.78 -60.94 12.35
CA GLY A 909 9.58 -61.76 12.42
C GLY A 909 9.82 -63.24 12.05
N PRO A 910 8.77 -64.08 12.07
CA PRO A 910 8.91 -65.51 11.86
C PRO A 910 9.16 -65.84 10.38
N THR A 911 10.10 -66.74 10.10
CA THR A 911 10.31 -67.22 8.72
C THR A 911 9.38 -68.40 8.43
N ALA A 912 8.86 -68.48 7.20
CA ALA A 912 8.16 -69.68 6.75
C ALA A 912 9.12 -70.88 6.58
N PRO A 913 8.62 -72.13 6.58
CA PRO A 913 9.44 -73.30 6.27
C PRO A 913 10.00 -73.23 4.84
N THR A 914 11.33 -73.32 4.69
CA THR A 914 12.06 -73.24 3.41
C THR A 914 12.26 -74.62 2.77
N GLU A 915 12.70 -74.68 1.50
CA GLU A 915 13.14 -75.96 0.90
C GLU A 915 14.34 -76.50 1.71
N PRO A 916 14.28 -77.72 2.30
CA PRO A 916 15.24 -78.10 3.33
C PRO A 916 16.69 -78.13 2.86
N GLU A 917 16.94 -78.49 1.60
CA GLU A 917 18.29 -78.60 1.03
C GLU A 917 18.74 -77.31 0.31
N HIS A 918 17.84 -76.33 0.17
CA HIS A 918 18.07 -75.02 -0.45
C HIS A 918 17.44 -73.89 0.39
N PRO A 919 17.96 -73.64 1.61
CA PRO A 919 17.47 -72.56 2.47
C PRO A 919 17.52 -71.19 1.77
N GLY A 920 16.47 -70.40 2.00
CA GLY A 920 16.18 -69.16 1.27
C GLY A 920 15.15 -69.33 0.14
N THR A 921 14.84 -70.56 -0.27
CA THR A 921 13.90 -70.85 -1.38
C THR A 921 12.57 -71.44 -0.93
N THR A 922 11.56 -71.36 -1.80
CA THR A 922 10.19 -71.85 -1.58
C THR A 922 10.17 -73.37 -1.37
N ASN A 923 9.60 -73.84 -0.26
CA ASN A 923 9.50 -75.26 0.04
C ASN A 923 8.63 -76.02 -0.99
N THR A 924 9.22 -77.05 -1.61
CA THR A 924 8.59 -78.02 -2.50
C THR A 924 8.63 -79.45 -1.95
N SER A 925 9.55 -79.76 -1.04
CA SER A 925 9.61 -81.03 -0.27
C SER A 925 8.42 -81.26 0.66
N GLY A 926 7.59 -80.24 0.89
CA GLY A 926 6.41 -80.30 1.76
C GLY A 926 6.73 -80.03 3.23
N SER A 927 5.70 -79.90 4.06
CA SER A 927 5.85 -79.51 5.48
C SER A 927 4.74 -80.10 6.34
N GLU A 928 5.07 -80.51 7.57
CA GLU A 928 4.12 -81.07 8.55
C GLU A 928 3.58 -80.03 9.54
N ASN A 929 4.15 -78.82 9.56
CA ASN A 929 3.63 -77.66 10.28
C ASN A 929 4.00 -76.35 9.56
N THR A 930 3.47 -75.22 10.02
CA THR A 930 3.67 -73.89 9.42
C THR A 930 4.93 -73.17 9.89
N GLY A 931 5.83 -73.85 10.62
CA GLY A 931 6.87 -73.21 11.42
C GLY A 931 6.41 -72.93 12.86
N THR A 932 7.37 -72.55 13.70
CA THR A 932 7.20 -72.34 15.15
C THR A 932 6.49 -71.03 15.51
N GLY A 933 6.52 -70.04 14.61
CA GLY A 933 6.06 -68.67 14.89
C GLY A 933 7.02 -67.85 15.76
N ASN A 934 8.24 -68.33 16.02
CA ASN A 934 9.24 -67.60 16.83
C ASN A 934 9.67 -66.27 16.17
N THR A 935 9.98 -65.26 17.00
CA THR A 935 10.45 -63.93 16.57
C THR A 935 11.72 -63.53 17.29
N GLY A 936 12.63 -62.86 16.60
CA GLY A 936 13.88 -62.33 17.13
C GLY A 936 15.01 -62.37 16.09
N GLU A 937 16.14 -61.72 16.41
CA GLU A 937 17.34 -61.74 15.57
C GLU A 937 18.00 -63.14 15.51
N LEU A 938 17.76 -64.01 16.49
CA LEU A 938 18.09 -65.44 16.45
C LEU A 938 16.82 -66.24 16.80
N ARG A 939 16.42 -67.20 15.96
CA ARG A 939 15.18 -67.97 16.14
C ARG A 939 15.23 -69.34 15.47
N LEU A 940 14.54 -70.31 16.07
CA LEU A 940 14.27 -71.63 15.48
C LEU A 940 12.93 -71.51 14.74
N ASP A 941 12.95 -71.37 13.41
CA ASP A 941 11.75 -71.14 12.58
C ASP A 941 10.96 -72.42 12.32
N TYR A 942 11.61 -73.57 12.23
CA TYR A 942 10.96 -74.86 11.97
C TYR A 942 11.63 -75.99 12.75
N ALA A 943 10.81 -76.92 13.23
CA ALA A 943 11.23 -78.18 13.80
C ALA A 943 10.15 -79.24 13.56
N PRO A 944 10.50 -80.54 13.60
CA PRO A 944 9.52 -81.61 13.47
C PRO A 944 8.48 -81.57 14.60
N SER A 945 7.23 -81.66 14.18
CA SER A 945 6.02 -81.76 14.99
C SER A 945 5.64 -83.21 15.36
N GLN A 946 6.11 -84.22 14.63
CA GLN A 946 5.81 -85.63 14.94
C GLN A 946 6.90 -86.62 14.49
N PHE A 947 6.99 -87.75 15.20
CA PHE A 947 7.71 -88.95 14.76
C PHE A 947 6.79 -90.16 14.95
N ASN A 948 6.18 -90.64 13.86
CA ASN A 948 5.17 -91.70 13.90
C ASN A 948 5.78 -93.05 13.49
N PHE A 949 5.71 -94.06 14.37
CA PHE A 949 6.20 -95.41 14.12
C PHE A 949 5.11 -96.38 13.62
N GLY A 950 3.85 -95.92 13.58
CA GLY A 950 2.70 -96.69 13.10
C GLY A 950 2.31 -97.86 14.00
N SER A 951 1.53 -98.78 13.43
CA SER A 951 1.16 -100.04 14.09
C SER A 951 2.27 -101.08 13.91
N VAL A 952 2.87 -101.54 15.03
CA VAL A 952 4.01 -102.46 15.02
C VAL A 952 3.77 -103.70 15.87
N THR A 953 4.36 -104.83 15.47
CA THR A 953 4.30 -106.09 16.23
C THR A 953 5.10 -105.98 17.53
N THR A 954 4.47 -106.22 18.68
CA THR A 954 5.15 -106.39 19.97
C THR A 954 6.16 -107.56 19.92
N SER A 955 7.22 -107.48 20.73
CA SER A 955 8.34 -108.45 20.69
C SER A 955 8.81 -108.84 22.08
N MET A 956 9.15 -110.12 22.27
CA MET A 956 9.79 -110.65 23.49
C MET A 956 11.29 -110.35 23.55
N GLN A 957 11.89 -109.98 22.41
CA GLN A 957 13.29 -109.52 22.30
C GLN A 957 13.32 -108.02 21.94
N PRO A 958 14.40 -107.28 22.26
CA PRO A 958 14.55 -105.89 21.83
C PRO A 958 14.35 -105.75 20.31
N LYS A 959 13.55 -104.78 19.88
CA LYS A 959 13.24 -104.55 18.46
C LYS A 959 13.24 -103.06 18.14
N THR A 960 13.87 -102.73 17.02
CA THR A 960 13.95 -101.37 16.49
C THR A 960 12.93 -101.19 15.37
N TYR A 961 12.24 -100.06 15.37
CA TYR A 961 11.27 -99.66 14.36
C TYR A 961 11.72 -98.34 13.74
N ALA A 962 11.77 -98.26 12.41
CA ALA A 962 11.88 -96.99 11.71
C ALA A 962 10.56 -96.22 11.80
N ALA A 963 10.61 -94.89 11.83
CA ALA A 963 9.42 -94.07 11.65
C ALA A 963 8.86 -94.25 10.22
N GLN A 964 7.57 -93.98 10.05
CA GLN A 964 6.87 -94.07 8.77
C GLN A 964 7.06 -92.79 7.95
N THR A 965 6.89 -92.90 6.63
CA THR A 965 6.79 -91.75 5.75
C THR A 965 5.52 -90.95 6.06
N ILE A 966 5.63 -89.63 6.02
CA ILE A 966 4.51 -88.71 6.29
C ILE A 966 3.95 -88.26 4.93
N ASN A 967 2.64 -88.38 4.75
CA ASN A 967 2.01 -88.10 3.46
C ASN A 967 2.19 -86.62 3.08
N GLY A 968 2.72 -86.35 1.89
CA GLY A 968 3.04 -85.01 1.42
C GLY A 968 4.29 -84.36 2.04
N VAL A 969 5.12 -85.11 2.77
CA VAL A 969 6.37 -84.60 3.40
C VAL A 969 7.54 -85.52 3.05
N ALA A 970 8.41 -85.07 2.14
CA ALA A 970 9.52 -85.87 1.63
C ALA A 970 10.75 -85.91 2.56
N LYS A 971 10.90 -84.90 3.43
CA LYS A 971 12.06 -84.69 4.31
C LYS A 971 11.59 -84.09 5.64
N GLN A 972 12.27 -84.41 6.73
CA GLN A 972 12.13 -83.71 8.02
C GLN A 972 13.42 -82.91 8.30
N TRP A 973 13.29 -81.75 8.95
CA TRP A 973 14.43 -80.88 9.21
C TRP A 973 14.22 -79.94 10.41
N LEU A 974 15.32 -79.37 10.89
CA LEU A 974 15.35 -78.16 11.72
C LEU A 974 15.70 -76.96 10.86
N GLN A 975 15.15 -75.77 11.16
CA GLN A 975 15.47 -74.50 10.49
C GLN A 975 15.75 -73.40 11.52
N VAL A 976 16.87 -72.71 11.39
CA VAL A 976 17.30 -71.59 12.24
C VAL A 976 17.57 -70.37 11.36
N SER A 977 17.09 -69.19 11.79
CA SER A 977 17.55 -67.90 11.28
C SER A 977 18.47 -67.22 12.30
N ASP A 978 19.63 -66.74 11.85
CA ASP A 978 20.49 -65.82 12.59
C ASP A 978 20.75 -64.53 11.80
N ASN A 979 19.90 -63.54 12.09
CA ASN A 979 19.91 -62.19 11.52
C ASN A 979 20.65 -61.20 12.44
N ARG A 980 21.30 -61.65 13.53
CA ARG A 980 22.12 -60.80 14.41
C ARG A 980 23.31 -60.27 13.61
N LEU A 981 23.63 -58.98 13.75
CA LEU A 981 24.82 -58.38 13.11
C LEU A 981 26.16 -58.92 13.65
N SER A 982 26.15 -59.61 14.80
CA SER A 982 27.34 -60.08 15.52
C SER A 982 27.55 -61.60 15.45
N THR A 983 28.81 -62.03 15.50
CA THR A 983 29.24 -63.43 15.32
C THR A 983 29.35 -64.18 16.65
N HIS A 984 28.25 -64.78 17.11
CA HIS A 984 28.19 -65.50 18.40
C HIS A 984 27.97 -67.03 18.28
N GLY A 985 27.66 -67.53 17.08
CA GLY A 985 27.26 -68.93 16.87
C GLY A 985 25.90 -69.24 17.51
N TRP A 986 25.45 -70.49 17.42
CA TRP A 986 24.22 -70.97 18.05
C TRP A 986 24.16 -72.50 18.10
N THR A 987 23.33 -73.04 18.99
CA THR A 987 23.09 -74.49 19.11
C THR A 987 21.62 -74.79 19.33
N VAL A 988 21.06 -75.71 18.55
CA VAL A 988 19.79 -76.39 18.83
C VAL A 988 20.08 -77.66 19.62
N THR A 989 19.43 -77.82 20.76
CA THR A 989 19.37 -79.05 21.54
C THR A 989 17.98 -79.71 21.42
N ALA A 990 17.94 -81.00 21.71
CA ALA A 990 16.71 -81.78 21.85
C ALA A 990 16.71 -82.56 23.17
N ARG A 991 15.53 -82.79 23.75
CA ARG A 991 15.31 -83.78 24.83
C ARG A 991 13.96 -84.46 24.71
N GLN A 992 13.86 -85.69 25.18
CA GLN A 992 12.61 -86.41 25.40
C GLN A 992 12.10 -86.13 26.82
N ASN A 993 10.96 -85.44 26.96
CA ASN A 993 10.51 -84.96 28.28
C ASN A 993 10.03 -86.07 29.24
N SER A 994 9.61 -87.23 28.71
CA SER A 994 9.12 -88.35 29.52
C SER A 994 9.24 -89.70 28.79
N PRO A 995 9.27 -90.85 29.49
CA PRO A 995 9.23 -92.17 28.85
C PRO A 995 7.98 -92.33 27.97
N PHE A 996 8.09 -93.13 26.90
CA PHE A 996 6.95 -93.48 26.06
C PHE A 996 5.86 -94.13 26.92
N THR A 997 4.74 -93.43 27.08
CA THR A 997 3.65 -93.80 27.99
C THR A 997 2.37 -94.02 27.20
N SER A 998 1.62 -95.07 27.54
CA SER A 998 0.35 -95.40 26.90
C SER A 998 -0.85 -94.79 27.62
N THR A 999 -2.01 -94.79 26.96
CA THR A 999 -3.29 -94.32 27.54
C THR A 999 -3.72 -95.10 28.80
N SER A 1000 -3.20 -96.31 29.01
CA SER A 1000 -3.40 -97.11 30.24
C SER A 1000 -2.34 -96.88 31.31
N GLY A 1001 -1.37 -95.99 31.09
CA GLY A 1001 -0.28 -95.68 32.02
C GLY A 1001 0.93 -96.62 31.94
N ALA A 1002 0.87 -97.72 31.17
CA ALA A 1002 2.05 -98.57 30.95
C ALA A 1002 3.13 -97.82 30.16
N GLN A 1003 4.40 -98.01 30.51
CA GLN A 1003 5.55 -97.33 29.90
C GLN A 1003 6.49 -98.30 29.16
N LEU A 1004 7.11 -97.84 28.07
CA LEU A 1004 8.22 -98.54 27.42
C LEU A 1004 9.54 -98.21 28.14
N THR A 1005 9.70 -98.70 29.35
CA THR A 1005 10.88 -98.44 30.19
C THR A 1005 12.16 -98.92 29.49
N GLY A 1006 13.11 -98.00 29.29
CA GLY A 1006 14.36 -98.26 28.56
C GLY A 1006 14.26 -98.17 27.03
N ALA A 1007 13.12 -97.73 26.48
CA ALA A 1007 13.04 -97.42 25.05
C ALA A 1007 13.88 -96.18 24.67
N LYS A 1008 14.48 -96.24 23.48
CA LYS A 1008 15.34 -95.20 22.92
C LYS A 1008 14.75 -94.63 21.65
N LEU A 1009 14.49 -93.33 21.62
CA LEU A 1009 14.21 -92.58 20.40
C LEU A 1009 15.51 -92.02 19.84
N HIS A 1010 15.95 -92.55 18.70
CA HIS A 1010 17.15 -92.15 18.00
C HIS A 1010 16.82 -91.16 16.87
N LEU A 1011 17.42 -89.97 16.93
CA LEU A 1011 17.45 -89.02 15.83
C LEU A 1011 18.74 -89.20 15.02
N PRO A 1012 18.67 -89.25 13.68
CA PRO A 1012 19.84 -89.39 12.83
C PRO A 1012 20.64 -88.08 12.75
N ALA A 1013 21.93 -88.19 12.39
CA ALA A 1013 22.66 -87.04 11.86
C ALA A 1013 22.13 -86.73 10.45
N GLY A 1014 21.61 -85.52 10.26
CA GLY A 1014 21.15 -85.01 8.98
C GLY A 1014 22.26 -84.35 8.13
N GLN A 1015 21.91 -83.99 6.90
CA GLN A 1015 22.72 -83.12 6.05
C GLN A 1015 22.43 -81.65 6.36
N THR A 1016 23.46 -80.81 6.43
CA THR A 1016 23.33 -79.40 6.83
C THR A 1016 23.53 -78.43 5.67
N TYR A 1017 22.65 -77.46 5.55
CA TYR A 1017 22.70 -76.41 4.52
C TYR A 1017 22.57 -75.03 5.15
N ASN A 1018 23.05 -74.01 4.46
CA ASN A 1018 22.95 -72.61 4.87
C ASN A 1018 22.84 -71.73 3.62
N GLU A 1019 22.06 -70.66 3.73
CA GLU A 1019 21.75 -69.73 2.64
C GLU A 1019 22.98 -68.93 2.19
N ARG A 1020 23.91 -68.64 3.09
CA ARG A 1020 25.07 -67.77 2.84
C ARG A 1020 26.39 -68.52 2.57
N ALA A 1021 26.70 -69.57 3.33
CA ALA A 1021 28.01 -70.22 3.35
C ALA A 1021 27.92 -71.75 3.50
N THR A 1022 28.54 -72.48 2.58
CA THR A 1022 28.49 -73.96 2.58
C THR A 1022 29.53 -74.58 3.52
N GLY A 1023 29.07 -75.41 4.47
CA GLY A 1023 29.91 -76.20 5.37
C GLY A 1023 30.03 -75.62 6.79
N GLN A 1024 30.89 -76.23 7.61
CA GLN A 1024 31.17 -75.89 9.02
C GLN A 1024 30.01 -75.99 10.04
N LEU A 1025 28.75 -76.04 9.59
CA LEU A 1025 27.61 -76.47 10.40
C LEU A 1025 27.80 -77.91 10.90
N LYS A 1026 27.30 -78.21 12.11
CA LYS A 1026 27.39 -79.53 12.74
C LYS A 1026 26.00 -80.13 12.94
N SER A 1027 25.82 -81.39 12.52
CA SER A 1027 24.66 -82.23 12.82
C SER A 1027 25.08 -83.43 13.67
N TYR A 1028 24.22 -83.85 14.60
CA TYR A 1028 24.54 -84.86 15.60
C TYR A 1028 23.48 -85.97 15.61
N ALA A 1029 23.90 -87.22 15.50
CA ALA A 1029 23.04 -88.38 15.76
C ALA A 1029 22.91 -88.59 17.28
N VAL A 1030 21.71 -88.83 17.79
CA VAL A 1030 21.45 -88.84 19.23
C VAL A 1030 20.37 -89.82 19.65
N ASP A 1031 20.68 -90.66 20.64
CA ASP A 1031 19.67 -91.32 21.46
C ASP A 1031 19.12 -90.29 22.47
N LEU A 1032 17.88 -89.88 22.31
CA LEU A 1032 17.26 -88.86 23.18
C LEU A 1032 17.07 -89.38 24.61
N THR A 1033 17.32 -88.48 25.55
CA THR A 1033 17.13 -88.67 27.00
C THR A 1033 16.34 -87.50 27.58
N THR A 1034 16.15 -87.47 28.90
CA THR A 1034 15.57 -86.31 29.61
C THR A 1034 16.53 -85.12 29.74
N ALA A 1035 17.82 -85.29 29.41
CA ALA A 1035 18.79 -84.21 29.33
C ALA A 1035 18.77 -83.56 27.93
N GLU A 1036 19.09 -82.26 27.85
CA GLU A 1036 19.28 -81.61 26.56
C GLU A 1036 20.58 -82.06 25.89
N GLN A 1037 20.49 -82.48 24.63
CA GLN A 1037 21.60 -82.99 23.83
C GLN A 1037 21.65 -82.22 22.49
N PRO A 1038 22.84 -81.81 22.00
CA PRO A 1038 22.94 -81.04 20.75
C PRO A 1038 22.48 -81.88 19.55
N VAL A 1039 21.77 -81.25 18.62
CA VAL A 1039 21.29 -81.86 17.36
C VAL A 1039 21.72 -81.08 16.12
N PHE A 1040 21.86 -79.76 16.23
CA PHE A 1040 22.26 -78.89 15.12
C PHE A 1040 22.99 -77.66 15.68
N ALA A 1041 24.14 -77.27 15.14
CA ALA A 1041 24.88 -76.11 15.65
C ALA A 1041 25.69 -75.36 14.57
N ALA A 1042 25.87 -74.06 14.78
CA ALA A 1042 26.80 -73.20 14.04
C ALA A 1042 27.91 -72.68 14.98
N PRO A 1043 29.19 -72.73 14.55
CA PRO A 1043 30.28 -72.11 15.30
C PRO A 1043 30.17 -70.58 15.34
N ALA A 1044 30.89 -69.94 16.27
CA ALA A 1044 31.04 -68.49 16.33
C ALA A 1044 32.03 -67.99 15.25
N THR A 1045 31.63 -68.10 13.98
CA THR A 1045 32.45 -67.77 12.80
C THR A 1045 31.67 -66.77 11.93
N ALA A 1046 32.39 -65.90 11.21
CA ALA A 1046 31.76 -64.98 10.25
C ALA A 1046 31.01 -65.76 9.16
N ASP A 1047 29.82 -65.28 8.82
CA ASP A 1047 28.91 -65.79 7.77
C ASP A 1047 28.41 -67.25 7.91
N VAL A 1048 29.02 -68.09 8.75
CA VAL A 1048 28.59 -69.47 9.02
C VAL A 1048 27.32 -69.46 9.89
N GLY A 1049 26.27 -70.09 9.37
CA GLY A 1049 24.99 -70.20 10.08
C GLY A 1049 24.20 -68.88 10.16
N LYS A 1050 24.55 -67.88 9.34
CA LYS A 1050 23.83 -66.62 9.16
C LYS A 1050 22.72 -66.73 8.13
N ASP A 1051 21.75 -65.83 8.21
CA ASP A 1051 20.49 -65.92 7.47
C ASP A 1051 19.84 -67.30 7.73
N LEU A 1052 19.27 -68.02 6.75
CA LEU A 1052 18.68 -69.34 6.99
C LEU A 1052 19.67 -70.51 7.02
N SER A 1053 19.48 -71.41 7.97
CA SER A 1053 20.25 -72.65 8.14
C SER A 1053 19.35 -73.85 8.40
N THR A 1054 19.63 -75.00 7.79
CA THR A 1054 18.82 -76.22 7.91
C THR A 1054 19.65 -77.48 8.21
N ASN A 1055 19.02 -78.45 8.87
CA ASN A 1055 19.57 -79.79 9.15
C ASN A 1055 18.52 -80.85 8.80
N VAL A 1056 18.79 -81.70 7.81
CA VAL A 1056 17.78 -82.42 7.01
C VAL A 1056 17.99 -83.92 7.05
N TRP A 1057 16.91 -84.69 7.23
CA TRP A 1057 16.93 -86.15 7.18
C TRP A 1057 15.64 -86.73 6.55
N GLN A 1058 15.71 -87.99 6.14
CA GLN A 1058 14.55 -88.76 5.70
C GLN A 1058 13.74 -89.23 6.91
N PRO A 1059 12.39 -89.14 6.93
CA PRO A 1059 11.59 -89.52 8.10
C PRO A 1059 11.92 -90.93 8.62
N THR A 1060 12.13 -91.89 7.71
CA THR A 1060 12.44 -93.30 8.04
C THR A 1060 13.84 -93.53 8.64
N GLN A 1061 14.69 -92.50 8.77
CA GLN A 1061 15.96 -92.57 9.48
C GLN A 1061 15.81 -92.35 10.99
N VAL A 1062 14.68 -91.79 11.45
CA VAL A 1062 14.33 -91.74 12.88
C VAL A 1062 13.91 -93.13 13.34
N GLN A 1063 14.44 -93.59 14.48
CA GLN A 1063 14.24 -94.96 14.96
C GLN A 1063 13.80 -95.01 16.43
N LEU A 1064 12.90 -95.94 16.74
CA LEU A 1064 12.48 -96.26 18.10
C LEU A 1064 12.92 -97.69 18.44
N THR A 1065 13.87 -97.85 19.35
CA THR A 1065 14.26 -99.17 19.88
C THR A 1065 13.49 -99.44 21.16
N VAL A 1066 12.66 -100.48 21.15
CA VAL A 1066 11.82 -100.91 22.28
C VAL A 1066 12.40 -102.19 22.89
N PRO A 1067 12.69 -102.24 24.21
CA PRO A 1067 13.17 -103.45 24.86
C PRO A 1067 12.13 -104.56 24.86
N GLY A 1068 12.60 -105.81 24.79
CA GLY A 1068 11.73 -106.98 24.81
C GLY A 1068 10.81 -107.01 26.03
N ASN A 1069 9.56 -107.46 25.84
CA ASN A 1069 8.56 -107.60 26.90
C ASN A 1069 8.15 -106.29 27.63
N THR A 1070 8.40 -105.11 27.05
CA THR A 1070 7.93 -103.81 27.61
C THR A 1070 6.64 -103.28 26.96
N ALA A 1071 6.38 -103.61 25.70
CA ALA A 1071 5.20 -103.16 24.96
C ALA A 1071 4.02 -104.13 25.10
N GLN A 1072 2.85 -103.61 25.45
CA GLN A 1072 1.58 -104.33 25.49
C GLN A 1072 0.86 -104.26 24.14
N ALA A 1073 0.26 -105.37 23.71
CA ALA A 1073 -0.51 -105.40 22.47
C ALA A 1073 -1.79 -104.55 22.58
N GLY A 1074 -2.16 -103.86 21.50
CA GLY A 1074 -3.36 -103.01 21.44
C GLY A 1074 -3.24 -101.63 22.10
N GLN A 1075 -2.08 -101.27 22.67
CA GLN A 1075 -1.85 -99.94 23.27
C GLN A 1075 -1.16 -98.97 22.29
N THR A 1076 -1.53 -97.69 22.34
CA THR A 1076 -0.79 -96.59 21.70
C THR A 1076 0.11 -95.91 22.73
N TYR A 1077 1.39 -95.74 22.42
CA TYR A 1077 2.39 -95.11 23.30
C TYR A 1077 2.89 -93.78 22.71
N ASN A 1078 2.96 -92.74 23.55
CA ASN A 1078 3.38 -91.39 23.14
C ASN A 1078 4.45 -90.81 24.05
N THR A 1079 5.20 -89.84 23.55
CA THR A 1079 6.07 -88.92 24.31
C THR A 1079 6.14 -87.57 23.60
N THR A 1080 6.75 -86.57 24.22
CA THR A 1080 6.98 -85.23 23.65
C THR A 1080 8.48 -84.93 23.61
N VAL A 1081 8.98 -84.44 22.48
CA VAL A 1081 10.33 -83.88 22.35
C VAL A 1081 10.25 -82.37 22.55
N THR A 1082 11.18 -81.80 23.31
CA THR A 1082 11.42 -80.34 23.36
C THR A 1082 12.67 -80.02 22.58
N TRP A 1083 12.59 -79.01 21.70
CA TRP A 1083 13.71 -78.40 20.99
C TRP A 1083 14.02 -77.04 21.65
N THR A 1084 15.28 -76.77 21.96
CA THR A 1084 15.74 -75.49 22.54
C THR A 1084 16.81 -74.90 21.63
N LEU A 1085 16.75 -73.60 21.30
CA LEU A 1085 17.82 -72.88 20.58
C LEU A 1085 18.52 -71.92 21.55
N THR A 1086 19.85 -71.99 21.62
CA THR A 1086 20.67 -71.14 22.47
C THR A 1086 21.67 -70.30 21.66
N ALA A 1087 21.93 -69.09 22.14
CA ALA A 1087 22.69 -68.06 21.43
C ALA A 1087 24.22 -68.20 21.51
N ASN A 1088 24.71 -69.24 22.22
CA ASN A 1088 26.11 -69.54 22.47
C ASN A 1088 26.36 -71.04 22.24
N VAL A 1089 27.54 -71.40 21.74
CA VAL A 1089 27.95 -72.81 21.64
C VAL A 1089 28.20 -73.44 23.01
N THR A 1090 27.58 -74.59 23.25
CA THR A 1090 28.06 -75.58 24.22
C THR A 1090 29.07 -76.47 23.52
N ASN A 1091 30.28 -76.62 24.08
CA ASN A 1091 31.34 -77.49 23.56
C ASN A 1091 31.09 -78.96 23.91
#